data_AF-A0A101JKM7-F1
#
_entry.id   AF-A0A101JKM7-F1
#
_cell.length_a   1.000
_cell.length_b   1.000
_cell.length_c   1.000
_cell.angle_alpha   90.00
_cell.angle_beta   90.00
_cell.angle_gamma   90.00
#
_symmetry.space_group_name_H-M   'P 1'
#
loop_
_entity.id
_entity.type
_entity.pdbx_description
1 polymer ?
#
loop_
_entity_poly.entity_id
_entity_poly.type
_entity_poly.pdbx_seq_one_letter_code
_entity_poly.pdbx_strand_id
1 'polypeptide(L)'
;MDVVTPDQIQVLRLLCDTVVPAVDEPGDTDGFWARRATDLGVDRAVLAALAPGQHDAIGALLDVLAGQGFRSAPPVRREQILAALGPPVTPLISLILLLTYGLTDAGGGNPNWARLGYPGPAGPVPPADPPAITPLRPEGDLELDADVVVIGSGAGGGLIAGRLAAAGARVVVLEAGRYHTEADFDQGELAAYRRCYRRGGPTPTADANVTLMAGSGLGGGTVINWTNCIRTTPRVRGQWAGHGLSDIPTLSFDQHLDAVWRELSVTDHCSEFNPAHEAMQRGAAALGWSFATAYRNWDEKRHDPALAGHLGFGDPSGAKRSTLKVYLEPAVTEHGARIVDGCRAERILVEQHRAAGVVGHWTSADGARRATVTVRAPIVVLAAGALESPGVLLRSGIGGPAAGDHLRLHPCTVTLGDYGTDMRGWWGPPQAALVNEFAAAEDGHGFLIESVQYSTGLGASAIPFSTGAGHKQVMAGYRGYASFIGLVRDRGHGRVTLDAAGETTAWYALDDELDVRNSRRAIEAQIRLHHAAGARGVRVLGHGLAPWTAGEDLEAFIARAREIPLRAGGAVLFSAHQMGSCRMGADPATSVADPRGELHDTPGVWIGDGSAFPTASGTNPMITIMALASRTAANISGSARG
;
A
#
# COMPACT_ATOMS: atom_id res chain seq x y z
N MET A 1 -2.27 30.91 -9.82
CA MET A 1 -3.60 31.24 -10.42
C MET A 1 -4.17 29.89 -10.77
N ASP A 2 -4.68 29.20 -9.75
CA ASP A 2 -4.95 27.75 -9.82
C ASP A 2 -6.44 27.56 -9.52
N VAL A 3 -7.30 28.05 -10.41
CA VAL A 3 -8.74 27.93 -10.20
C VAL A 3 -9.40 27.52 -11.52
N VAL A 4 -10.05 26.36 -11.46
CA VAL A 4 -10.91 25.81 -12.51
C VAL A 4 -12.03 26.83 -12.81
N THR A 5 -12.29 27.10 -14.09
CA THR A 5 -13.25 28.13 -14.49
C THR A 5 -14.70 27.74 -14.12
N PRO A 6 -15.64 28.69 -13.99
CA PRO A 6 -17.05 28.37 -13.75
C PRO A 6 -17.64 27.37 -14.75
N ASP A 7 -17.22 27.47 -16.01
CA ASP A 7 -17.60 26.56 -17.09
C ASP A 7 -17.08 25.15 -16.86
N GLN A 8 -15.80 25.02 -16.51
CA GLN A 8 -15.19 23.73 -16.18
C GLN A 8 -15.84 23.12 -14.93
N ILE A 9 -16.19 23.93 -13.92
CA ILE A 9 -16.93 23.47 -12.73
C ILE A 9 -18.30 22.88 -13.12
N GLN A 10 -19.02 23.52 -14.05
CA GLN A 10 -20.29 22.99 -14.54
C GLN A 10 -20.11 21.63 -15.23
N VAL A 11 -19.06 21.48 -16.05
CA VAL A 11 -18.74 20.21 -16.72
C VAL A 11 -18.37 19.13 -15.68
N LEU A 12 -17.59 19.49 -14.65
CA LEU A 12 -17.24 18.57 -13.57
C LEU A 12 -18.49 18.08 -12.83
N ARG A 13 -19.45 18.96 -12.54
CA ARG A 13 -20.73 18.57 -11.91
C ARG A 13 -21.49 17.57 -12.76
N LEU A 14 -21.59 17.81 -14.06
CA LEU A 14 -22.23 16.88 -14.99
C LEU A 14 -21.47 15.55 -15.08
N LEU A 15 -20.13 15.59 -15.01
CA LEU A 15 -19.31 14.39 -15.00
C LEU A 15 -19.57 13.56 -13.75
N CYS A 16 -19.53 14.18 -12.56
CA CYS A 16 -19.87 13.54 -11.29
C CYS A 16 -21.25 12.85 -11.36
N ASP A 17 -22.27 13.57 -11.83
CA ASP A 17 -23.63 13.03 -11.93
C ASP A 17 -23.81 12.05 -13.11
N THR A 18 -22.87 11.99 -14.06
CA THR A 18 -22.85 10.93 -15.09
C THR A 18 -22.24 9.65 -14.53
N VAL A 19 -21.20 9.77 -13.70
CA VAL A 19 -20.51 8.64 -13.07
C VAL A 19 -21.38 8.03 -11.97
N VAL A 20 -22.06 8.85 -11.15
CA VAL A 20 -23.05 8.40 -10.16
C VAL A 20 -24.36 9.17 -10.36
N PRO A 21 -25.24 8.68 -11.25
CA PRO A 21 -26.49 9.34 -11.61
C PRO A 21 -27.61 9.04 -10.61
N ALA A 22 -28.67 9.84 -10.68
CA ALA A 22 -29.98 9.45 -10.14
C ALA A 22 -30.59 8.38 -11.06
N VAL A 23 -31.05 7.29 -10.47
CA VAL A 23 -31.74 6.18 -11.15
C VAL A 23 -33.12 6.05 -10.52
N ASP A 24 -34.15 5.98 -11.34
CA ASP A 24 -35.52 5.74 -10.89
C ASP A 24 -35.70 4.24 -10.64
N GLU A 25 -35.61 3.84 -9.38
CA GLU A 25 -35.76 2.44 -8.94
C GLU A 25 -36.96 2.32 -7.99
N PRO A 26 -37.99 1.52 -8.35
CA PRO A 26 -39.13 1.28 -7.48
C PRO A 26 -38.70 0.69 -6.12
N GLY A 27 -39.10 1.33 -5.03
CA GLY A 27 -38.78 0.85 -3.68
C GLY A 27 -37.43 1.33 -3.13
N ASP A 28 -36.87 2.42 -3.65
CA ASP A 28 -35.67 3.08 -3.11
C ASP A 28 -35.89 3.75 -1.73
N THR A 29 -36.07 2.94 -0.69
CA THR A 29 -36.40 3.43 0.67
C THR A 29 -35.26 4.14 1.38
N ASP A 30 -34.01 3.92 0.98
CA ASP A 30 -32.81 4.55 1.55
C ASP A 30 -32.25 5.68 0.68
N GLY A 31 -32.93 6.00 -0.43
CA GLY A 31 -32.55 7.05 -1.38
C GLY A 31 -31.25 6.78 -2.13
N PHE A 32 -30.72 5.55 -2.08
CA PHE A 32 -29.46 5.20 -2.73
C PHE A 32 -29.54 5.38 -4.25
N TRP A 33 -30.65 4.97 -4.86
CA TRP A 33 -30.83 5.02 -6.30
C TRP A 33 -31.09 6.44 -6.79
N ALA A 34 -31.88 7.24 -6.08
CA ALA A 34 -32.15 8.63 -6.44
C ALA A 34 -30.96 9.59 -6.22
N ARG A 35 -30.00 9.24 -5.35
CA ARG A 35 -28.89 10.11 -4.95
C ARG A 35 -27.80 10.25 -6.01
N ARG A 36 -27.36 11.47 -6.31
CA ARG A 36 -26.25 11.75 -7.23
C ARG A 36 -24.94 12.00 -6.48
N ALA A 37 -23.82 11.96 -7.19
CA ALA A 37 -22.53 12.38 -6.66
C ALA A 37 -22.54 13.84 -6.15
N THR A 38 -23.17 14.77 -6.88
CA THR A 38 -23.21 16.19 -6.47
C THR A 38 -24.08 16.44 -5.24
N ASP A 39 -25.05 15.58 -4.93
CA ASP A 39 -25.84 15.67 -3.69
C ASP A 39 -24.95 15.42 -2.44
N LEU A 40 -23.81 14.75 -2.62
CA LEU A 40 -22.78 14.51 -1.60
C LEU A 40 -21.65 15.55 -1.63
N GLY A 41 -21.71 16.53 -2.54
CA GLY A 41 -20.64 17.52 -2.72
C GLY A 41 -19.34 16.98 -3.33
N VAL A 42 -19.41 15.85 -4.06
CA VAL A 42 -18.23 15.20 -4.66
C VAL A 42 -17.50 16.11 -5.64
N ASP A 43 -18.22 16.94 -6.39
CA ASP A 43 -17.63 17.95 -7.30
C ASP A 43 -16.67 18.90 -6.58
N ARG A 44 -17.04 19.37 -5.38
CA ARG A 44 -16.18 20.21 -4.55
C ARG A 44 -15.02 19.42 -3.94
N ALA A 45 -15.29 18.19 -3.52
CA ALA A 45 -14.27 17.31 -2.93
C ALA A 45 -13.20 16.88 -3.94
N VAL A 46 -13.55 16.68 -5.22
CA VAL A 46 -12.58 16.42 -6.30
C VAL A 46 -11.59 17.56 -6.39
N LEU A 47 -12.07 18.81 -6.49
CA LEU A 47 -11.19 19.98 -6.60
C LEU A 47 -10.29 20.13 -5.35
N ALA A 48 -10.84 19.89 -4.16
CA ALA A 48 -10.09 19.94 -2.91
C ALA A 48 -9.04 18.81 -2.76
N ALA A 49 -9.16 17.73 -3.53
CA ALA A 49 -8.23 16.60 -3.50
C ALA A 49 -7.02 16.80 -4.45
N LEU A 50 -7.07 17.78 -5.35
CA LEU A 50 -6.01 18.03 -6.32
C LEU A 50 -4.81 18.73 -5.67
N ALA A 51 -3.62 18.23 -5.97
CA ALA A 51 -2.36 18.90 -5.63
C ALA A 51 -2.18 20.19 -6.45
N PRO A 52 -1.34 21.14 -5.98
CA PRO A 52 -0.91 22.29 -6.78
C PRO A 52 -0.39 21.86 -8.16
N GLY A 53 -0.83 22.53 -9.22
CA GLY A 53 -0.51 22.17 -10.61
C GLY A 53 -1.35 21.05 -11.27
N GLN A 54 -2.14 20.27 -10.51
CA GLN A 54 -3.08 19.30 -11.10
C GLN A 54 -4.36 19.96 -11.61
N HIS A 55 -4.67 21.17 -11.15
CA HIS A 55 -5.84 21.93 -11.56
C HIS A 55 -5.85 22.22 -13.06
N ASP A 56 -4.69 22.50 -13.66
CA ASP A 56 -4.58 22.78 -15.10
C ASP A 56 -4.84 21.53 -15.95
N ALA A 57 -4.28 20.39 -15.55
CA ALA A 57 -4.49 19.12 -16.24
C ALA A 57 -5.96 18.69 -16.22
N ILE A 58 -6.62 18.84 -15.06
CA ILE A 58 -8.06 18.59 -14.93
C ILE A 58 -8.87 19.61 -15.73
N GLY A 59 -8.52 20.89 -15.69
CA GLY A 59 -9.17 21.94 -16.48
C GLY A 59 -9.13 21.62 -17.99
N ALA A 60 -7.97 21.23 -18.50
CA ALA A 60 -7.80 20.83 -19.90
C ALA A 60 -8.68 19.61 -20.27
N LEU A 61 -8.76 18.59 -19.41
CA LEU A 61 -9.65 17.44 -19.62
C LEU A 61 -11.13 17.85 -19.65
N LEU A 62 -11.54 18.77 -18.76
CA LEU A 62 -12.91 19.30 -18.71
C LEU A 62 -13.24 20.13 -19.96
N ASP A 63 -12.28 20.87 -20.50
CA ASP A 63 -12.45 21.61 -21.76
C ASP A 63 -12.61 20.66 -22.96
N VAL A 64 -11.85 19.55 -22.99
CA VAL A 64 -12.02 18.49 -24.00
C VAL A 64 -13.42 17.89 -23.93
N LEU A 65 -13.91 17.56 -22.72
CA LEU A 65 -15.28 17.09 -22.53
C LEU A 65 -16.30 18.11 -23.03
N ALA A 66 -16.13 19.38 -22.67
CA ALA A 66 -17.01 20.46 -23.13
C ALA A 66 -17.05 20.55 -24.66
N GLY A 67 -15.88 20.47 -25.31
CA GLY A 67 -15.74 20.50 -26.77
C GLY A 67 -16.41 19.32 -27.49
N GLN A 68 -16.57 18.17 -26.83
CA GLN A 68 -17.34 17.02 -27.35
C GLN A 68 -18.86 17.13 -27.12
N GLY A 69 -19.35 18.30 -26.67
CA GLY A 69 -20.78 18.54 -26.45
C GLY A 69 -21.32 17.96 -25.14
N PHE A 70 -20.46 17.63 -24.17
CA PHE A 70 -20.85 16.99 -22.92
C PHE A 70 -21.91 17.78 -22.13
N ARG A 71 -21.90 19.12 -22.22
CA ARG A 71 -22.86 20.00 -21.53
C ARG A 71 -24.31 19.75 -21.95
N SER A 72 -24.58 19.75 -23.25
CA SER A 72 -25.92 19.61 -23.82
C SER A 72 -26.33 18.15 -24.09
N ALA A 73 -25.38 17.22 -24.02
CA ALA A 73 -25.63 15.80 -24.23
C ALA A 73 -26.60 15.20 -23.18
N PRO A 74 -27.57 14.36 -23.58
CA PRO A 74 -28.35 13.57 -22.63
C PRO A 74 -27.46 12.54 -21.90
N PRO A 75 -27.89 11.98 -20.75
CA PRO A 75 -27.06 11.08 -19.92
C PRO A 75 -26.39 9.93 -20.68
N VAL A 76 -27.14 9.19 -21.48
CA VAL A 76 -26.62 8.07 -22.30
C VAL A 76 -25.51 8.55 -23.26
N ARG A 77 -25.65 9.75 -23.82
CA ARG A 77 -24.63 10.32 -24.72
C ARG A 77 -23.38 10.75 -23.95
N ARG A 78 -23.51 11.21 -22.71
CA ARG A 78 -22.35 11.51 -21.85
C ARG A 78 -21.56 10.25 -21.53
N GLU A 79 -22.22 9.14 -21.19
CA GLU A 79 -21.55 7.86 -20.97
C GLU A 79 -20.79 7.39 -22.22
N GLN A 80 -21.38 7.55 -23.42
CA GLN A 80 -20.70 7.26 -24.68
C GLN A 80 -19.46 8.13 -24.91
N ILE A 81 -19.50 9.41 -24.54
CA ILE A 81 -18.35 10.32 -24.61
C ILE A 81 -17.23 9.82 -23.66
N LEU A 82 -17.58 9.42 -22.43
CA LEU A 82 -16.59 8.87 -21.47
C LEU A 82 -15.96 7.57 -21.99
N ALA A 83 -16.77 6.66 -22.53
CA ALA A 83 -16.29 5.42 -23.13
C ALA A 83 -15.37 5.68 -24.33
N ALA A 84 -15.67 6.69 -25.15
CA ALA A 84 -14.86 7.06 -26.32
C ALA A 84 -13.53 7.73 -25.93
N LEU A 85 -13.49 8.49 -24.84
CA LEU A 85 -12.24 9.07 -24.33
C LEU A 85 -11.29 8.00 -23.80
N GLY A 86 -11.82 6.98 -23.11
CA GLY A 86 -11.03 5.85 -22.65
C GLY A 86 -10.04 6.21 -21.51
N PRO A 87 -8.80 5.71 -21.53
CA PRO A 87 -7.86 5.81 -20.41
C PRO A 87 -7.62 7.22 -19.80
N PRO A 88 -7.59 8.33 -20.56
CA PRO A 88 -7.35 9.67 -19.99
C PRO A 88 -8.38 10.13 -18.96
N VAL A 89 -9.64 9.67 -19.03
CA VAL A 89 -10.70 10.08 -18.06
C VAL A 89 -10.83 9.13 -16.88
N THR A 90 -10.28 7.91 -16.97
CA THR A 90 -10.38 6.87 -15.96
C THR A 90 -9.89 7.29 -14.56
N PRO A 91 -8.76 8.02 -14.39
CA PRO A 91 -8.32 8.47 -13.07
C PRO A 91 -9.34 9.39 -12.39
N LEU A 92 -9.97 10.29 -13.16
CA LEU A 92 -10.97 11.22 -12.63
C LEU A 92 -12.27 10.48 -12.26
N ILE A 93 -12.70 9.51 -13.07
CA ILE A 93 -13.84 8.63 -12.74
C ILE A 93 -13.54 7.86 -11.44
N SER A 94 -12.35 7.28 -11.32
CA SER A 94 -11.93 6.52 -10.13
C SER A 94 -11.94 7.40 -8.87
N LEU A 95 -11.48 8.65 -8.97
CA LEU A 95 -11.54 9.62 -7.87
C LEU A 95 -12.98 9.98 -7.49
N ILE A 96 -13.86 10.20 -8.48
CA ILE A 96 -15.28 10.47 -8.24
C ILE A 96 -15.94 9.29 -7.49
N LEU A 97 -15.66 8.06 -7.89
CA LEU A 97 -16.18 6.86 -7.23
C LEU A 97 -15.62 6.71 -5.81
N LEU A 98 -14.29 6.86 -5.64
CA LEU A 98 -13.65 6.86 -4.33
C LEU A 98 -14.32 7.84 -3.36
N LEU A 99 -14.54 9.08 -3.81
CA LEU A 99 -15.15 10.12 -3.00
C LEU A 99 -16.64 9.87 -2.76
N THR A 100 -17.40 9.42 -3.76
CA THR A 100 -18.85 9.18 -3.60
C THR A 100 -19.14 8.14 -2.52
N TYR A 101 -18.34 7.08 -2.45
CA TYR A 101 -18.55 5.98 -1.50
C TYR A 101 -17.70 6.09 -0.22
N GLY A 102 -16.67 6.93 -0.20
CA GLY A 102 -15.77 7.13 0.95
C GLY A 102 -15.93 8.45 1.72
N LEU A 103 -16.54 9.49 1.14
CA LEU A 103 -16.74 10.78 1.83
C LEU A 103 -17.71 10.62 3.00
N THR A 104 -17.37 11.25 4.12
CA THR A 104 -18.24 11.32 5.31
C THR A 104 -18.86 12.70 5.46
N ASP A 105 -20.10 12.74 5.93
CA ASP A 105 -20.77 13.96 6.36
C ASP A 105 -20.26 14.42 7.75
N ALA A 106 -20.86 15.48 8.28
CA ALA A 106 -20.50 16.03 9.59
C ALA A 106 -20.73 15.04 10.76
N GLY A 107 -21.58 14.03 10.56
CA GLY A 107 -21.82 12.96 11.52
C GLY A 107 -20.85 11.78 11.39
N GLY A 108 -19.88 11.85 10.47
CA GLY A 108 -18.93 10.76 10.23
C GLY A 108 -19.49 9.59 9.40
N GLY A 109 -20.70 9.74 8.84
CA GLY A 109 -21.35 8.70 8.04
C GLY A 109 -21.35 9.03 6.54
N ASN A 110 -21.63 8.03 5.70
CA ASN A 110 -21.98 8.23 4.30
C ASN A 110 -23.38 7.62 4.05
N PRO A 111 -24.31 8.34 3.43
CA PRO A 111 -25.69 7.85 3.27
C PRO A 111 -25.81 6.67 2.29
N ASN A 112 -24.77 6.34 1.52
CA ASN A 112 -24.73 5.12 0.70
C ASN A 112 -24.45 3.87 1.54
N TRP A 113 -23.78 4.00 2.69
CA TRP A 113 -23.30 2.84 3.47
C TRP A 113 -24.43 1.94 3.97
N ALA A 114 -25.61 2.49 4.26
CA ALA A 114 -26.79 1.73 4.63
C ALA A 114 -27.17 0.68 3.55
N ARG A 115 -27.15 1.07 2.28
CA ARG A 115 -27.39 0.16 1.15
C ARG A 115 -26.25 -0.85 0.99
N LEU A 116 -25.01 -0.40 1.15
CA LEU A 116 -23.82 -1.25 1.02
C LEU A 116 -23.68 -2.25 2.18
N GLY A 117 -24.42 -2.09 3.29
CA GLY A 117 -24.28 -2.93 4.49
C GLY A 117 -22.99 -2.67 5.27
N TYR A 118 -22.37 -1.51 5.04
CA TYR A 118 -21.16 -1.10 5.75
C TYR A 118 -21.56 -0.35 7.03
N PRO A 119 -21.17 -0.81 8.23
CA PRO A 119 -21.58 -0.17 9.48
C PRO A 119 -20.90 1.18 9.71
N GLY A 120 -19.83 1.49 8.97
CA GLY A 120 -18.96 2.62 9.25
C GLY A 120 -17.98 2.34 10.41
N PRO A 121 -17.16 3.34 10.77
CA PRO A 121 -16.32 3.30 11.96
C PRO A 121 -17.10 2.92 13.23
N ALA A 122 -16.46 2.16 14.13
CA ALA A 122 -17.06 1.75 15.41
C ALA A 122 -17.25 2.90 16.42
N GLY A 123 -16.87 4.13 16.05
CA GLY A 123 -16.83 5.29 16.93
C GLY A 123 -15.47 5.47 17.60
N PRO A 124 -15.29 6.54 18.41
CA PRO A 124 -14.02 6.80 19.08
C PRO A 124 -13.74 5.72 20.13
N VAL A 125 -12.57 5.10 20.04
CA VAL A 125 -12.05 4.19 21.08
C VAL A 125 -11.10 5.01 21.96
N PRO A 126 -11.32 5.06 23.28
CA PRO A 126 -10.37 5.71 24.18
C PRO A 126 -8.98 5.08 24.02
N PRO A 127 -7.91 5.89 23.89
CA PRO A 127 -6.57 5.34 23.75
C PRO A 127 -6.21 4.53 25.01
N ALA A 128 -5.61 3.36 24.80
CA ALA A 128 -5.21 2.49 25.91
C ALA A 128 -4.06 3.07 26.73
N ASP A 129 -3.16 3.82 26.08
CA ASP A 129 -1.93 4.34 26.68
C ASP A 129 -1.75 5.82 26.28
N PRO A 130 -1.09 6.64 27.14
CA PRO A 130 -0.68 7.99 26.74
C PRO A 130 0.42 7.94 25.66
N PRO A 131 0.59 9.02 24.86
CA PRO A 131 1.64 9.08 23.85
C PRO A 131 3.03 8.88 24.47
N ALA A 132 3.76 7.85 24.04
CA ALA A 132 5.08 7.53 24.58
C ALA A 132 6.23 8.36 23.98
N ILE A 133 6.06 8.85 22.75
CA ILE A 133 7.09 9.61 22.01
C ILE A 133 6.71 11.08 21.96
N THR A 134 7.67 11.96 22.28
CA THR A 134 7.58 13.40 21.99
C THR A 134 8.57 13.74 20.88
N PRO A 135 8.14 13.90 19.62
CA PRO A 135 9.03 14.30 18.54
C PRO A 135 9.60 15.69 18.77
N LEU A 136 10.85 15.91 18.34
CA LEU A 136 11.45 17.23 18.29
C LEU A 136 10.68 18.12 17.31
N ARG A 137 10.35 19.34 17.75
CA ARG A 137 9.68 20.35 16.94
C ARG A 137 10.62 21.55 16.75
N PRO A 138 11.32 21.65 15.61
CA PRO A 138 12.17 22.80 15.31
C PRO A 138 11.40 24.13 15.38
N GLU A 139 12.00 25.15 15.98
CA GLU A 139 11.52 26.54 15.92
C GLU A 139 12.17 27.32 14.77
N GLY A 140 13.32 26.85 14.30
CA GLY A 140 14.08 27.31 13.13
C GLY A 140 15.01 26.18 12.67
N ASP A 141 16.04 26.51 11.89
CA ASP A 141 17.02 25.51 11.44
C ASP A 141 17.65 24.79 12.64
N LEU A 142 17.79 23.47 12.53
CA LEU A 142 18.19 22.58 13.61
C LEU A 142 19.40 21.74 13.20
N GLU A 143 20.49 21.88 13.93
CA GLU A 143 21.70 21.07 13.80
C GLU A 143 21.74 20.04 14.95
N LEU A 144 22.01 18.78 14.63
CA LEU A 144 22.10 17.66 15.58
C LEU A 144 23.38 16.86 15.32
N ASP A 145 23.96 16.31 16.37
CA ASP A 145 25.03 15.31 16.29
C ASP A 145 24.50 13.95 16.77
N ALA A 146 24.88 12.89 16.06
CA ALA A 146 24.52 11.51 16.39
C ALA A 146 25.66 10.56 16.02
N ASP A 147 25.66 9.37 16.60
CA ASP A 147 26.53 8.29 16.13
C ASP A 147 25.89 7.63 14.90
N VAL A 148 24.56 7.58 14.87
CA VAL A 148 23.77 7.03 13.77
C VAL A 148 22.57 7.93 13.48
N VAL A 149 22.36 8.28 12.22
CA VAL A 149 21.10 8.86 11.75
C VAL A 149 20.33 7.84 10.91
N VAL A 150 19.05 7.63 11.22
CA VAL A 150 18.16 6.75 10.48
C VAL A 150 17.16 7.59 9.69
N ILE A 151 17.14 7.45 8.37
CA ILE A 151 16.17 8.08 7.49
C ILE A 151 15.01 7.12 7.30
N GLY A 152 13.82 7.46 7.80
CA GLY A 152 12.62 6.64 7.72
C GLY A 152 12.50 5.67 8.89
N SER A 153 11.31 5.65 9.49
CA SER A 153 11.03 4.94 10.74
C SER A 153 10.20 3.67 10.56
N GLY A 154 10.05 3.20 9.32
CA GLY A 154 9.26 2.04 8.94
C GLY A 154 9.81 0.71 9.48
N ALA A 155 9.31 -0.41 8.92
CA ALA A 155 9.57 -1.76 9.43
C ALA A 155 11.03 -2.05 9.77
N GLY A 156 11.96 -1.74 8.86
CA GLY A 156 13.38 -1.94 9.11
C GLY A 156 14.06 -0.78 9.85
N GLY A 157 13.75 0.47 9.48
CA GLY A 157 14.36 1.66 10.09
C GLY A 157 14.11 1.78 11.59
N GLY A 158 12.87 1.58 12.04
CA GLY A 158 12.57 1.65 13.47
C GLY A 158 13.18 0.49 14.28
N LEU A 159 13.28 -0.71 13.68
CA LEU A 159 13.99 -1.84 14.30
C LEU A 159 15.48 -1.54 14.46
N ILE A 160 16.15 -1.03 13.41
CA ILE A 160 17.57 -0.68 13.46
C ILE A 160 17.81 0.42 14.48
N ALA A 161 16.97 1.46 14.50
CA ALA A 161 17.03 2.53 15.48
C ALA A 161 16.94 1.99 16.91
N GLY A 162 15.95 1.14 17.20
CA GLY A 162 15.77 0.55 18.52
C GLY A 162 16.95 -0.32 18.95
N ARG A 163 17.48 -1.17 18.06
CA ARG A 163 18.63 -2.03 18.38
C ARG A 163 19.91 -1.25 18.61
N LEU A 164 20.20 -0.24 17.79
CA LEU A 164 21.42 0.56 17.94
C LEU A 164 21.34 1.47 19.17
N ALA A 165 20.16 2.03 19.47
CA ALA A 165 19.94 2.79 20.71
C ALA A 165 20.10 1.90 21.95
N ALA A 166 19.51 0.70 21.96
CA ALA A 166 19.68 -0.28 23.03
C ALA A 166 21.14 -0.73 23.21
N ALA A 167 21.94 -0.72 22.14
CA ALA A 167 23.37 -0.97 22.18
C ALA A 167 24.21 0.23 22.65
N GLY A 168 23.57 1.37 22.97
CA GLY A 168 24.21 2.57 23.51
C GLY A 168 24.61 3.64 22.50
N ALA A 169 24.24 3.50 21.22
CA ALA A 169 24.51 4.52 20.21
C ALA A 169 23.56 5.73 20.38
N ARG A 170 24.06 6.95 20.14
CA ARG A 170 23.21 8.14 20.00
C ARG A 170 22.51 8.09 18.65
N VAL A 171 21.21 7.81 18.65
CA VAL A 171 20.40 7.65 17.44
C VAL A 171 19.48 8.85 17.24
N VAL A 172 19.49 9.39 16.02
CA VAL A 172 18.48 10.34 15.53
C VAL A 172 17.69 9.70 14.39
N VAL A 173 16.36 9.79 14.45
CA VAL A 173 15.46 9.30 13.39
C VAL A 173 14.80 10.50 12.71
N LEU A 174 14.87 10.55 11.37
CA LEU A 174 14.15 11.52 10.54
C LEU A 174 12.99 10.81 9.84
N GLU A 175 11.77 11.26 10.07
CA GLU A 175 10.55 10.68 9.47
C GLU A 175 9.80 11.75 8.66
N ALA A 176 9.47 11.44 7.41
CA ALA A 176 8.76 12.36 6.52
C ALA A 176 7.29 12.53 6.91
N GLY A 177 6.64 11.48 7.40
CA GLY A 177 5.28 11.53 7.93
C GLY A 177 5.21 12.03 9.38
N ARG A 178 4.01 12.03 9.97
CA ARG A 178 3.78 12.51 11.34
C ARG A 178 3.66 11.36 12.34
N TYR A 179 3.89 11.68 13.60
CA TYR A 179 3.52 10.82 14.71
C TYR A 179 2.00 10.88 14.93
N HIS A 180 1.36 9.71 14.88
CA HIS A 180 -0.05 9.51 15.19
C HIS A 180 -0.18 8.41 16.23
N THR A 181 -1.15 8.58 17.11
CA THR A 181 -1.46 7.67 18.22
C THR A 181 -2.83 7.04 18.01
N GLU A 182 -3.19 6.10 18.88
CA GLU A 182 -4.50 5.45 18.91
C GLU A 182 -5.65 6.46 18.87
N ALA A 183 -5.49 7.59 19.58
CA ALA A 183 -6.48 8.66 19.64
C ALA A 183 -6.72 9.37 18.30
N ASP A 184 -5.76 9.28 17.37
CA ASP A 184 -5.85 9.88 16.04
C ASP A 184 -6.53 8.96 15.01
N PHE A 185 -6.73 7.66 15.34
CA PHE A 185 -7.29 6.67 14.42
C PHE A 185 -8.81 6.58 14.56
N ASP A 186 -9.50 7.18 13.60
CA ASP A 186 -10.97 7.29 13.51
C ASP A 186 -11.61 6.19 12.65
N GLN A 187 -10.81 5.22 12.15
CA GLN A 187 -11.22 4.21 11.16
C GLN A 187 -11.82 4.78 9.86
N GLY A 188 -11.68 6.10 9.63
CA GLY A 188 -12.18 6.77 8.45
C GLY A 188 -11.25 6.58 7.27
N GLU A 189 -11.75 5.99 6.18
CA GLU A 189 -10.95 5.63 4.99
C GLU A 189 -10.17 6.81 4.41
N LEU A 190 -10.86 7.89 3.99
CA LEU A 190 -10.22 9.03 3.34
C LEU A 190 -9.34 9.85 4.31
N ALA A 191 -9.74 9.91 5.59
CA ALA A 191 -8.95 10.57 6.63
C ALA A 191 -7.62 9.82 6.83
N ALA A 192 -7.67 8.49 6.93
CA ALA A 192 -6.49 7.66 7.06
C ALA A 192 -5.59 7.73 5.82
N TYR A 193 -6.14 7.79 4.60
CA TYR A 193 -5.32 8.00 3.40
C TYR A 193 -4.51 9.29 3.45
N ARG A 194 -5.14 10.41 3.82
CA ARG A 194 -4.43 11.70 3.98
C ARG A 194 -3.40 11.69 5.11
N ARG A 195 -3.72 10.99 6.21
CA ARG A 195 -2.93 10.96 7.44
C ARG A 195 -1.73 10.02 7.34
N CYS A 196 -1.96 8.81 6.83
CA CYS A 196 -1.07 7.66 7.02
C CYS A 196 -0.56 7.04 5.71
N TYR A 197 -0.90 7.57 4.53
CA TYR A 197 -0.44 7.04 3.24
C TYR A 197 0.38 8.05 2.47
N ARG A 198 1.43 7.56 1.82
CA ARG A 198 2.25 8.33 0.89
C ARG A 198 1.36 8.96 -0.18
N ARG A 199 1.53 10.26 -0.41
CA ARG A 199 0.75 11.05 -1.38
C ARG A 199 -0.77 11.00 -1.15
N GLY A 200 -1.22 10.69 0.06
CA GLY A 200 -2.62 10.76 0.43
C GLY A 200 -3.48 9.60 -0.07
N GLY A 201 -2.88 8.42 -0.38
CA GLY A 201 -3.61 7.21 -0.71
C GLY A 201 -3.08 6.45 -1.95
N PRO A 202 -3.94 5.67 -2.63
CA PRO A 202 -3.57 4.91 -3.82
C PRO A 202 -2.91 5.78 -4.89
N THR A 203 -1.72 5.40 -5.33
CA THR A 203 -0.92 6.16 -6.31
C THR A 203 -0.52 5.26 -7.47
N PRO A 204 -0.92 5.53 -8.72
CA PRO A 204 -0.49 4.73 -9.86
C PRO A 204 1.02 4.88 -10.12
N THR A 205 1.65 3.86 -10.68
CA THR A 205 2.93 4.00 -11.39
C THR A 205 2.79 4.98 -12.55
N ALA A 206 3.88 5.55 -13.04
CA ALA A 206 3.87 6.57 -14.09
C ALA A 206 3.28 6.07 -15.42
N ASP A 207 3.40 4.77 -15.68
CA ASP A 207 2.78 4.06 -16.80
C ASP A 207 1.35 3.58 -16.50
N ALA A 208 0.83 3.86 -15.31
CA ALA A 208 -0.50 3.49 -14.81
C ALA A 208 -0.81 1.98 -14.83
N ASN A 209 0.22 1.12 -14.87
CA ASN A 209 0.06 -0.33 -14.88
C ASN A 209 -0.29 -0.89 -13.51
N VAL A 210 0.26 -0.32 -12.43
CA VAL A 210 0.05 -0.82 -11.05
C VAL A 210 -0.30 0.34 -10.12
N THR A 211 -1.32 0.17 -9.29
CA THR A 211 -1.66 1.10 -8.22
C THR A 211 -0.92 0.74 -6.93
N LEU A 212 -0.10 1.66 -6.44
CA LEU A 212 0.73 1.50 -5.25
C LEU A 212 0.04 2.01 -4.00
N MET A 213 0.21 1.27 -2.90
CA MET A 213 -0.17 1.65 -1.54
C MET A 213 1.08 1.62 -0.66
N ALA A 214 1.42 2.74 -0.03
CA ALA A 214 2.57 2.83 0.86
C ALA A 214 2.24 3.69 2.08
N GLY A 215 2.65 3.23 3.27
CA GLY A 215 2.43 3.97 4.51
C GLY A 215 3.37 5.16 4.66
N SER A 216 2.90 6.20 5.35
CA SER A 216 3.62 7.44 5.66
C SER A 216 3.27 7.87 7.07
N GLY A 217 4.26 8.03 7.94
CA GLY A 217 4.05 8.29 9.36
C GLY A 217 5.10 7.62 10.23
N LEU A 218 5.18 7.98 11.50
CA LEU A 218 6.11 7.35 12.43
C LEU A 218 5.74 5.86 12.62
N GLY A 219 6.66 4.96 12.28
CA GLY A 219 6.43 3.50 12.17
C GLY A 219 6.09 3.02 10.74
N GLY A 220 5.88 3.94 9.80
CA GLY A 220 5.62 3.68 8.39
C GLY A 220 4.45 2.72 8.13
N GLY A 221 4.59 1.87 7.11
CA GLY A 221 3.56 0.89 6.74
C GLY A 221 3.19 -0.11 7.85
N THR A 222 4.00 -0.26 8.90
CA THR A 222 3.67 -1.20 10.00
C THR A 222 2.51 -0.74 10.87
N VAL A 223 2.15 0.55 10.82
CA VAL A 223 1.00 1.12 11.53
C VAL A 223 -0.33 0.80 10.83
N ILE A 224 -0.31 0.64 9.51
CA ILE A 224 -1.52 0.51 8.67
C ILE A 224 -1.63 -0.82 7.90
N ASN A 225 -0.60 -1.67 7.91
CA ASN A 225 -0.68 -2.95 7.20
C ASN A 225 -1.70 -3.90 7.84
N TRP A 226 -1.99 -5.01 7.16
CA TRP A 226 -2.94 -6.01 7.62
C TRP A 226 -2.34 -7.09 8.52
N THR A 227 -1.14 -6.87 9.10
CA THR A 227 -0.49 -7.75 10.10
C THR A 227 -0.12 -9.16 9.66
N ASN A 228 -0.32 -9.56 8.40
CA ASN A 228 0.10 -10.87 7.91
C ASN A 228 1.61 -11.09 8.10
N CYS A 229 1.94 -12.15 8.84
CA CYS A 229 3.31 -12.55 9.17
C CYS A 229 3.64 -13.87 8.47
N ILE A 230 4.39 -13.79 7.37
CA ILE A 230 4.85 -14.97 6.64
C ILE A 230 6.37 -14.92 6.53
N ARG A 231 7.02 -16.02 6.91
CA ARG A 231 8.49 -16.16 6.83
C ARG A 231 8.93 -16.31 5.38
N THR A 232 10.09 -15.75 5.05
CA THR A 232 10.76 -15.98 3.76
C THR A 232 11.06 -17.46 3.60
N THR A 233 10.69 -18.05 2.47
CA THR A 233 10.85 -19.50 2.28
C THR A 233 12.32 -19.89 2.11
N PRO A 234 12.73 -21.11 2.51
CA PRO A 234 14.10 -21.59 2.27
C PRO A 234 14.52 -21.54 0.80
N ARG A 235 13.58 -21.73 -0.13
CA ARG A 235 13.86 -21.66 -1.58
C ARG A 235 14.32 -20.26 -2.01
N VAL A 236 13.57 -19.23 -1.60
CA VAL A 236 13.90 -17.83 -1.92
C VAL A 236 15.22 -17.42 -1.28
N ARG A 237 15.45 -17.83 -0.02
CA ARG A 237 16.73 -17.62 0.68
C ARG A 237 17.91 -18.26 -0.05
N GLY A 238 17.72 -19.47 -0.58
CA GLY A 238 18.71 -20.15 -1.41
C GLY A 238 19.04 -19.40 -2.70
N GLN A 239 18.03 -18.80 -3.34
CA GLN A 239 18.24 -17.95 -4.53
C GLN A 239 19.04 -16.69 -4.19
N TRP A 240 18.81 -16.07 -3.03
CA TRP A 240 19.56 -14.88 -2.58
C TRP A 240 21.04 -15.15 -2.30
N ALA A 241 21.41 -16.39 -1.97
CA ALA A 241 22.83 -16.78 -1.88
C ALA A 241 23.56 -16.60 -3.23
N GLY A 242 22.86 -16.78 -4.36
CA GLY A 242 23.39 -16.50 -5.70
C GLY A 242 23.73 -15.02 -5.95
N HIS A 243 23.19 -14.11 -5.14
CA HIS A 243 23.54 -12.69 -5.15
C HIS A 243 24.70 -12.35 -4.20
N GLY A 244 25.31 -13.36 -3.54
CA GLY A 244 26.42 -13.19 -2.59
C GLY A 244 25.99 -13.19 -1.12
N LEU A 245 24.68 -13.28 -0.81
CA LEU A 245 24.16 -13.30 0.55
C LEU A 245 24.18 -14.74 1.11
N SER A 246 25.38 -15.31 1.18
CA SER A 246 25.61 -16.73 1.48
C SER A 246 25.20 -17.17 2.89
N ASP A 247 25.03 -16.23 3.82
CA ASP A 247 24.60 -16.49 5.19
C ASP A 247 23.07 -16.55 5.34
N ILE A 248 22.30 -15.98 4.39
CA ILE A 248 20.83 -15.99 4.41
C ILE A 248 20.18 -17.39 4.38
N PRO A 249 20.66 -18.38 3.59
CA PRO A 249 20.09 -19.73 3.63
C PRO A 249 20.50 -20.55 4.86
N THR A 250 21.20 -19.96 5.84
CA THR A 250 21.76 -20.67 7.01
C THR A 250 21.02 -20.35 8.30
N LEU A 251 21.37 -21.09 9.37
CA LEU A 251 20.86 -20.87 10.73
C LEU A 251 21.14 -19.45 11.26
N SER A 252 22.15 -18.75 10.74
CA SER A 252 22.43 -17.36 11.15
C SER A 252 21.25 -16.44 10.84
N PHE A 253 20.60 -16.62 9.69
CA PHE A 253 19.43 -15.81 9.34
C PHE A 253 18.15 -16.30 10.02
N ASP A 254 18.05 -17.60 10.33
CA ASP A 254 16.95 -18.13 11.15
C ASP A 254 16.89 -17.44 12.51
N GLN A 255 18.04 -17.15 13.15
CA GLN A 255 18.10 -16.40 14.40
C GLN A 255 17.49 -15.00 14.30
N HIS A 256 17.71 -14.31 13.17
CA HIS A 256 17.11 -12.99 12.93
C HIS A 256 15.59 -13.09 12.72
N LEU A 257 15.12 -14.08 11.96
CA LEU A 257 13.71 -14.35 11.77
C LEU A 257 13.02 -14.71 13.10
N ASP A 258 13.62 -15.59 13.90
CA ASP A 258 13.08 -16.02 15.20
C ASP A 258 13.03 -14.89 16.21
N ALA A 259 14.06 -14.04 16.24
CA ALA A 259 14.09 -12.87 17.10
C ALA A 259 12.94 -11.91 16.77
N VAL A 260 12.77 -11.57 15.48
CA VAL A 260 11.68 -10.71 15.01
C VAL A 260 10.32 -11.34 15.32
N TRP A 261 10.14 -12.63 15.03
CA TRP A 261 8.90 -13.35 15.28
C TRP A 261 8.48 -13.29 16.75
N ARG A 262 9.43 -13.49 17.66
CA ARG A 262 9.22 -13.42 19.11
C ARG A 262 8.97 -11.99 19.60
N GLU A 263 9.78 -11.02 19.16
CA GLU A 263 9.69 -9.61 19.56
C GLU A 263 8.34 -8.98 19.16
N LEU A 264 7.87 -9.31 17.96
CA LEU A 264 6.56 -8.91 17.46
C LEU A 264 5.38 -9.66 18.09
N SER A 265 5.65 -10.68 18.92
CA SER A 265 4.62 -11.54 19.53
C SER A 265 3.71 -12.16 18.47
N VAL A 266 4.30 -12.71 17.40
CA VAL A 266 3.54 -13.29 16.30
C VAL A 266 2.76 -14.53 16.78
N THR A 267 1.46 -14.56 16.49
CA THR A 267 0.49 -15.58 16.93
C THR A 267 -0.38 -16.06 15.78
N ASP A 268 -0.91 -17.29 15.85
CA ASP A 268 -1.99 -17.80 14.98
C ASP A 268 -3.39 -17.59 15.57
N HIS A 269 -3.46 -17.01 16.77
CA HIS A 269 -4.69 -16.43 17.31
C HIS A 269 -5.00 -15.08 16.63
N CYS A 270 -6.17 -14.49 16.91
CA CYS A 270 -6.63 -13.23 16.30
C CYS A 270 -6.77 -13.28 14.76
N SER A 271 -7.04 -14.48 14.23
CA SER A 271 -7.28 -14.77 12.80
C SER A 271 -8.70 -15.31 12.57
N GLU A 272 -9.71 -14.66 13.15
CA GLU A 272 -11.10 -15.07 13.00
C GLU A 272 -11.56 -15.01 11.53
N PHE A 273 -12.29 -16.04 11.11
CA PHE A 273 -12.84 -16.10 9.76
C PHE A 273 -14.20 -15.43 9.71
N ASN A 274 -14.34 -14.47 8.79
CA ASN A 274 -15.64 -14.01 8.32
C ASN A 274 -16.13 -14.93 7.17
N PRO A 275 -17.39 -14.77 6.70
CA PRO A 275 -17.91 -15.60 5.61
C PRO A 275 -17.07 -15.57 4.31
N ALA A 276 -16.31 -14.50 4.03
CA ALA A 276 -15.38 -14.45 2.89
C ALA A 276 -14.22 -15.45 3.04
N HIS A 277 -13.63 -15.54 4.23
CA HIS A 277 -12.60 -16.53 4.54
C HIS A 277 -13.16 -17.95 4.55
N GLU A 278 -14.37 -18.15 5.08
CA GLU A 278 -15.05 -19.45 5.01
C GLU A 278 -15.36 -19.87 3.57
N ALA A 279 -15.72 -18.93 2.69
CA ALA A 279 -15.90 -19.19 1.27
C ALA A 279 -14.59 -19.63 0.61
N MET A 280 -13.48 -18.94 0.90
CA MET A 280 -12.15 -19.38 0.47
C MET A 280 -11.83 -20.80 0.95
N GLN A 281 -12.10 -21.10 2.22
CA GLN A 281 -11.89 -22.43 2.79
C GLN A 281 -12.71 -23.51 2.08
N ARG A 282 -14.01 -23.26 1.85
CA ARG A 282 -14.89 -24.18 1.11
C ARG A 282 -14.43 -24.39 -0.33
N GLY A 283 -14.07 -23.31 -1.03
CA GLY A 283 -13.58 -23.38 -2.40
C GLY A 283 -12.27 -24.15 -2.52
N ALA A 284 -11.31 -23.90 -1.63
CA ALA A 284 -10.03 -24.60 -1.59
C ALA A 284 -10.25 -26.10 -1.30
N ALA A 285 -11.08 -26.44 -0.32
CA ALA A 285 -11.41 -27.83 0.00
C ALA A 285 -12.07 -28.56 -1.18
N ALA A 286 -13.02 -27.91 -1.88
CA ALA A 286 -13.68 -28.49 -3.05
C ALA A 286 -12.73 -28.72 -4.24
N LEU A 287 -11.67 -27.91 -4.36
CA LEU A 287 -10.65 -28.04 -5.40
C LEU A 287 -9.46 -28.93 -4.98
N GLY A 288 -9.42 -29.37 -3.72
CA GLY A 288 -8.28 -30.10 -3.17
C GLY A 288 -7.01 -29.26 -3.03
N TRP A 289 -7.14 -27.94 -2.91
CA TRP A 289 -6.01 -27.01 -2.74
C TRP A 289 -5.67 -26.81 -1.27
N SER A 290 -4.43 -26.41 -1.01
CA SER A 290 -4.00 -26.00 0.32
C SER A 290 -4.78 -24.79 0.86
N PHE A 291 -4.92 -24.74 2.17
CA PHE A 291 -5.51 -23.61 2.89
C PHE A 291 -4.83 -23.48 4.24
N ALA A 292 -4.45 -22.26 4.63
CA ALA A 292 -3.77 -22.00 5.90
C ALA A 292 -4.33 -20.74 6.58
N THR A 293 -4.44 -20.80 7.90
CA THR A 293 -4.66 -19.63 8.75
C THR A 293 -3.40 -18.76 8.74
N ALA A 294 -3.58 -17.45 8.64
CA ALA A 294 -2.48 -16.49 8.68
C ALA A 294 -2.00 -16.25 10.11
N TYR A 295 -0.69 -16.08 10.28
CA TYR A 295 -0.08 -15.59 11.52
C TYR A 295 -0.07 -14.07 11.54
N ARG A 296 -0.12 -13.46 12.72
CA ARG A 296 -0.26 -12.01 12.89
C ARG A 296 0.58 -11.46 14.04
N ASN A 297 1.09 -10.24 13.90
CA ASN A 297 1.79 -9.52 14.97
C ASN A 297 0.81 -8.66 15.80
N TRP A 298 0.17 -9.30 16.78
CA TRP A 298 -0.96 -8.72 17.50
C TRP A 298 -0.92 -9.03 18.99
N ASP A 299 -1.29 -8.07 19.84
CA ASP A 299 -1.55 -8.29 21.25
C ASP A 299 -2.94 -8.89 21.46
N GLU A 300 -2.98 -10.19 21.72
CA GLU A 300 -4.22 -10.96 21.94
C GLU A 300 -5.12 -10.35 23.01
N LYS A 301 -4.56 -9.66 24.02
CA LYS A 301 -5.34 -9.08 25.12
C LYS A 301 -6.14 -7.84 24.70
N ARG A 302 -5.71 -7.18 23.64
CA ARG A 302 -6.31 -5.94 23.11
C ARG A 302 -7.05 -6.17 21.80
N HIS A 303 -7.02 -7.39 21.26
CA HIS A 303 -7.68 -7.73 20.01
C HIS A 303 -9.20 -7.61 20.11
N ASP A 304 -9.78 -6.97 19.11
CA ASP A 304 -11.22 -6.92 18.88
C ASP A 304 -11.51 -7.12 17.38
N PRO A 305 -12.17 -8.23 16.98
CA PRO A 305 -12.51 -8.49 15.59
C PRO A 305 -13.49 -7.44 15.01
N ALA A 306 -14.23 -6.69 15.82
CA ALA A 306 -15.06 -5.59 15.34
C ALA A 306 -14.23 -4.39 14.86
N LEU A 307 -13.02 -4.20 15.41
CA LEU A 307 -12.10 -3.13 15.02
C LEU A 307 -11.10 -3.58 13.95
N ALA A 308 -10.74 -4.87 13.96
CA ALA A 308 -9.71 -5.43 13.09
C ALA A 308 -10.00 -5.26 11.58
N GLY A 309 -11.27 -5.08 11.19
CA GLY A 309 -11.66 -4.84 9.81
C GLY A 309 -11.15 -3.54 9.19
N HIS A 310 -10.71 -2.60 10.03
CA HIS A 310 -10.34 -1.25 9.63
C HIS A 310 -8.84 -0.95 9.78
N LEU A 311 -8.01 -1.98 9.92
CA LEU A 311 -6.57 -1.82 10.18
C LEU A 311 -5.81 -1.04 9.11
N GLY A 312 -6.32 -1.06 7.88
CA GLY A 312 -5.83 -0.21 6.80
C GLY A 312 -5.86 1.28 7.18
N PHE A 313 -6.58 1.66 8.22
CA PHE A 313 -6.83 3.04 8.63
C PHE A 313 -6.18 3.42 9.96
N GLY A 314 -5.30 2.55 10.47
CA GLY A 314 -4.73 2.64 11.81
C GLY A 314 -5.47 1.74 12.80
N ASP A 315 -4.86 1.55 13.96
CA ASP A 315 -5.40 0.68 15.01
C ASP A 315 -5.68 1.48 16.29
N PRO A 316 -6.94 1.84 16.56
CA PRO A 316 -7.29 2.60 17.76
C PRO A 316 -7.29 1.74 19.04
N SER A 317 -7.26 0.41 18.93
CA SER A 317 -7.15 -0.48 20.10
C SER A 317 -5.73 -0.53 20.67
N GLY A 318 -4.74 -0.13 19.86
CA GLY A 318 -3.32 -0.23 20.20
C GLY A 318 -2.83 -1.67 20.34
N ALA A 319 -3.52 -2.64 19.72
CA ALA A 319 -3.20 -4.06 19.79
C ALA A 319 -2.15 -4.48 18.74
N LYS A 320 -2.06 -3.74 17.62
CA LYS A 320 -1.08 -3.96 16.56
C LYS A 320 0.35 -3.79 17.10
N ARG A 321 1.16 -4.85 17.00
CA ARG A 321 2.57 -4.85 17.41
C ARG A 321 3.44 -4.24 16.30
N SER A 322 3.21 -2.97 15.98
CA SER A 322 3.95 -2.24 14.94
C SER A 322 5.38 -1.93 15.37
N THR A 323 6.23 -1.52 14.43
CA THR A 323 7.61 -1.10 14.76
C THR A 323 7.65 0.13 15.66
N LEU A 324 6.62 0.99 15.57
CA LEU A 324 6.41 2.11 16.48
C LEU A 324 6.42 1.63 17.94
N LYS A 325 5.57 0.65 18.27
CA LYS A 325 5.45 0.13 19.64
C LYS A 325 6.63 -0.73 20.08
N VAL A 326 7.06 -1.65 19.22
CA VAL A 326 8.02 -2.68 19.64
C VAL A 326 9.45 -2.15 19.72
N TYR A 327 9.81 -1.17 18.89
CA TYR A 327 11.19 -0.70 18.78
C TYR A 327 11.38 0.80 19.02
N LEU A 328 10.54 1.66 18.44
CA LEU A 328 10.74 3.11 18.54
C LEU A 328 10.38 3.68 19.91
N GLU A 329 9.29 3.21 20.51
CA GLU A 329 8.89 3.61 21.85
C GLU A 329 10.02 3.34 22.88
N PRO A 330 10.51 2.08 23.06
CA PRO A 330 11.66 1.83 23.94
C PRO A 330 12.92 2.59 23.54
N ALA A 331 13.19 2.77 22.23
CA ALA A 331 14.36 3.54 21.79
C ALA A 331 14.36 4.96 22.37
N VAL A 332 13.20 5.61 22.42
CA VAL A 332 13.05 6.96 22.96
C VAL A 332 12.98 6.95 24.48
N THR A 333 12.10 6.12 25.05
CA THR A 333 11.77 6.18 26.48
C THR A 333 12.84 5.56 27.38
N GLU A 334 13.56 4.54 26.89
CA GLU A 334 14.55 3.79 27.68
C GLU A 334 15.99 4.07 27.25
N HIS A 335 16.21 4.49 25.98
CA HIS A 335 17.54 4.63 25.41
C HIS A 335 17.87 6.02 24.86
N GLY A 336 16.95 6.99 24.97
CA GLY A 336 17.19 8.40 24.65
C GLY A 336 17.37 8.71 23.16
N ALA A 337 16.89 7.84 22.26
CA ALA A 337 16.82 8.15 20.84
C ALA A 337 15.95 9.40 20.60
N ARG A 338 16.32 10.20 19.59
CA ARG A 338 15.62 11.44 19.25
C ARG A 338 14.94 11.30 17.90
N ILE A 339 13.71 11.80 17.77
CA ILE A 339 12.91 11.66 16.55
C ILE A 339 12.48 13.04 16.06
N VAL A 340 12.61 13.29 14.76
CA VAL A 340 12.05 14.46 14.06
C VAL A 340 11.04 13.96 13.03
N ASP A 341 9.74 14.12 13.30
CA ASP A 341 8.66 13.77 12.36
C ASP A 341 8.26 14.98 11.50
N GLY A 342 7.71 14.72 10.32
CA GLY A 342 7.49 15.73 9.28
C GLY A 342 8.76 16.30 8.69
N CYS A 343 9.88 15.57 8.80
CA CYS A 343 11.18 15.90 8.23
C CYS A 343 11.48 14.98 7.05
N ARG A 344 11.35 15.52 5.82
CA ARG A 344 11.72 14.79 4.61
C ARG A 344 13.22 14.93 4.39
N ALA A 345 13.96 13.83 4.47
CA ALA A 345 15.38 13.81 4.12
C ALA A 345 15.58 14.16 2.64
N GLU A 346 16.43 15.15 2.37
CA GLU A 346 16.69 15.64 1.03
C GLU A 346 17.87 14.89 0.42
N ARG A 347 19.02 14.90 1.10
CA ARG A 347 20.25 14.24 0.66
C ARG A 347 21.14 13.81 1.82
N ILE A 348 21.97 12.81 1.56
CA ILE A 348 23.04 12.34 2.43
C ILE A 348 24.26 13.24 2.21
N LEU A 349 24.91 13.62 3.31
CA LEU A 349 26.17 14.36 3.29
C LEU A 349 27.33 13.36 3.21
N VAL A 350 28.27 13.61 2.30
CA VAL A 350 29.41 12.75 2.05
C VAL A 350 30.70 13.57 2.15
N GLU A 351 31.64 13.11 2.98
CA GLU A 351 32.96 13.69 3.13
C GLU A 351 34.00 12.59 2.92
N GLN A 352 35.01 12.84 2.08
CA GLN A 352 36.06 11.85 1.75
C GLN A 352 35.49 10.49 1.32
N HIS A 353 34.44 10.50 0.49
CA HIS A 353 33.70 9.32 0.02
C HIS A 353 33.00 8.49 1.12
N ARG A 354 32.81 9.04 2.32
CA ARG A 354 32.11 8.38 3.42
C ARG A 354 30.90 9.18 3.90
N ALA A 355 29.96 8.50 4.53
CA ALA A 355 28.84 9.14 5.21
C ALA A 355 29.33 10.17 6.25
N ALA A 356 28.75 11.37 6.21
CA ALA A 356 29.01 12.45 7.17
C ALA A 356 27.73 12.98 7.84
N GLY A 357 26.56 12.57 7.36
CA GLY A 357 25.28 12.98 7.92
C GLY A 357 24.16 13.07 6.88
N VAL A 358 23.11 13.79 7.22
CA VAL A 358 21.91 13.99 6.39
C VAL A 358 21.44 15.43 6.53
N VAL A 359 20.95 16.00 5.43
CA VAL A 359 20.15 17.23 5.46
C VAL A 359 18.73 16.93 4.98
N GLY A 360 17.75 17.49 5.68
CA GLY A 360 16.33 17.34 5.36
C GLY A 360 15.55 18.61 5.66
N HIS A 361 14.28 18.59 5.25
CA HIS A 361 13.36 19.71 5.41
C HIS A 361 12.21 19.31 6.31
N TRP A 362 12.12 19.99 7.46
CA TRP A 362 11.01 19.87 8.37
C TRP A 362 9.90 20.87 8.03
N THR A 363 8.66 20.43 8.13
CA THR A 363 7.48 21.29 8.05
C THR A 363 6.66 21.13 9.33
N SER A 364 5.97 22.16 9.83
CA SER A 364 5.05 22.03 10.96
C SER A 364 3.73 21.36 10.55
N ALA A 365 2.96 20.83 11.52
CA ALA A 365 1.72 20.09 11.24
C ALA A 365 0.67 20.93 10.47
N ASP A 366 0.60 22.24 10.74
CA ASP A 366 -0.24 23.21 10.04
C ASP A 366 0.35 23.71 8.71
N GLY A 367 1.56 23.28 8.35
CA GLY A 367 2.28 23.73 7.16
C GLY A 367 2.87 25.15 7.25
N ALA A 368 2.65 25.87 8.35
CA ALA A 368 2.98 27.30 8.45
C ALA A 368 4.48 27.57 8.64
N ARG A 369 5.22 26.64 9.25
CA ARG A 369 6.65 26.76 9.51
C ARG A 369 7.44 25.70 8.76
N ARG A 370 8.64 26.08 8.33
CA ARG A 370 9.61 25.21 7.68
C ARG A 370 10.99 25.46 8.29
N ALA A 371 11.78 24.40 8.39
CA ALA A 371 13.15 24.46 8.90
C ALA A 371 14.02 23.45 8.16
N THR A 372 15.30 23.79 8.01
CA THR A 372 16.33 22.82 7.61
C THR A 372 16.77 22.03 8.85
N VAL A 373 16.86 20.71 8.71
CA VAL A 373 17.38 19.84 9.76
C VAL A 373 18.63 19.18 9.22
N THR A 374 19.77 19.43 9.86
CA THR A 374 21.03 18.77 9.56
C THR A 374 21.40 17.86 10.72
N VAL A 375 21.71 16.62 10.41
CA VAL A 375 22.22 15.65 11.39
C VAL A 375 23.59 15.20 10.96
N ARG A 376 24.63 15.50 11.73
CA ARG A 376 25.99 14.98 11.52
C ARG A 376 26.10 13.61 12.17
N ALA A 377 26.48 12.62 11.37
CA ALA A 377 26.67 11.25 11.84
C ALA A 377 27.62 10.49 10.91
N PRO A 378 28.55 9.69 11.45
CA PRO A 378 29.45 8.86 10.65
C PRO A 378 28.73 7.64 10.03
N ILE A 379 27.53 7.31 10.52
CA ILE A 379 26.71 6.21 10.04
C ILE A 379 25.33 6.75 9.68
N VAL A 380 24.90 6.47 8.44
CA VAL A 380 23.58 6.81 7.92
C VAL A 380 22.87 5.52 7.54
N VAL A 381 21.72 5.25 8.16
CA VAL A 381 20.84 4.15 7.78
C VAL A 381 19.72 4.70 6.92
N LEU A 382 19.69 4.31 5.65
CA LEU A 382 18.66 4.67 4.70
C LEU A 382 17.53 3.64 4.73
N ALA A 383 16.37 4.04 5.26
CA ALA A 383 15.20 3.20 5.49
C ALA A 383 13.87 3.90 5.12
N ALA A 384 13.88 4.73 4.07
CA ALA A 384 12.73 5.52 3.61
C ALA A 384 11.68 4.72 2.79
N GLY A 385 11.92 3.43 2.57
CA GLY A 385 11.10 2.53 1.76
C GLY A 385 11.55 2.46 0.30
N ALA A 386 11.19 1.39 -0.41
CA ALA A 386 11.62 1.14 -1.79
C ALA A 386 11.11 2.13 -2.85
N LEU A 387 10.28 3.10 -2.46
CA LEU A 387 9.87 4.19 -3.33
C LEU A 387 10.67 5.48 -3.08
N GLU A 388 11.24 5.67 -1.88
CA GLU A 388 11.87 6.94 -1.48
C GLU A 388 13.37 6.82 -1.19
N SER A 389 13.84 5.68 -0.67
CA SER A 389 15.28 5.39 -0.50
C SER A 389 16.09 5.63 -1.78
N PRO A 390 15.71 5.11 -2.96
CA PRO A 390 16.44 5.43 -4.19
C PRO A 390 16.40 6.94 -4.51
N GLY A 391 15.32 7.64 -4.18
CA GLY A 391 15.22 9.08 -4.38
C GLY A 391 16.26 9.87 -3.58
N VAL A 392 16.48 9.49 -2.31
CA VAL A 392 17.53 10.10 -1.48
C VAL A 392 18.91 9.85 -2.08
N LEU A 393 19.20 8.63 -2.54
CA LEU A 393 20.48 8.28 -3.17
C LEU A 393 20.71 9.08 -4.47
N LEU A 394 19.70 9.12 -5.34
CA LEU A 394 19.75 9.83 -6.62
C LEU A 394 19.95 11.34 -6.42
N ARG A 395 19.27 11.96 -5.45
CA ARG A 395 19.49 13.39 -5.10
C ARG A 395 20.86 13.63 -4.46
N SER A 396 21.46 12.60 -3.85
CA SER A 396 22.79 12.65 -3.24
C SER A 396 23.92 12.34 -4.22
N GLY A 397 23.62 11.81 -5.41
CA GLY A 397 24.62 11.43 -6.42
C GLY A 397 25.46 10.20 -6.03
N ILE A 398 24.91 9.28 -5.24
CA ILE A 398 25.58 8.05 -4.76
C ILE A 398 24.71 6.80 -5.00
N GLY A 399 25.25 5.61 -4.71
CA GLY A 399 24.54 4.33 -4.83
C GLY A 399 24.77 3.61 -6.16
N GLY A 400 25.70 4.09 -6.97
CA GLY A 400 26.06 3.49 -8.26
C GLY A 400 24.93 3.44 -9.30
N PRO A 401 25.14 2.69 -10.40
CA PRO A 401 24.20 2.62 -11.52
C PRO A 401 22.90 1.87 -11.19
N ALA A 402 22.88 1.09 -10.10
CA ALA A 402 21.73 0.28 -9.70
C ALA A 402 20.72 1.05 -8.83
N ALA A 403 21.03 2.27 -8.38
CA ALA A 403 20.13 3.06 -7.54
C ALA A 403 18.80 3.37 -8.26
N GLY A 404 17.70 2.86 -7.69
CA GLY A 404 16.37 2.99 -8.26
C GLY A 404 15.99 1.87 -9.23
N ASP A 405 16.92 1.04 -9.67
CA ASP A 405 16.60 -0.10 -10.53
C ASP A 405 16.08 -1.30 -9.71
N HIS A 406 15.50 -2.29 -10.38
CA HIS A 406 15.04 -3.56 -9.79
C HIS A 406 13.89 -3.45 -8.77
N LEU A 407 13.04 -2.44 -8.90
CA LEU A 407 11.80 -2.32 -8.11
C LEU A 407 10.93 -3.56 -8.33
N ARG A 408 10.58 -4.24 -7.23
CA ARG A 408 9.65 -5.37 -7.19
C ARG A 408 8.37 -4.97 -6.49
N LEU A 409 7.25 -5.49 -6.96
CA LEU A 409 5.93 -5.03 -6.50
C LEU A 409 5.00 -6.13 -5.99
N HIS A 410 5.25 -7.40 -6.29
CA HIS A 410 4.19 -8.41 -6.17
C HIS A 410 2.85 -7.97 -6.80
N PRO A 411 2.78 -7.79 -8.13
CA PRO A 411 1.55 -7.31 -8.77
C PRO A 411 0.37 -8.24 -8.47
N CYS A 412 -0.68 -7.68 -7.87
CA CYS A 412 -1.84 -8.43 -7.42
C CYS A 412 -2.99 -8.32 -8.41
N THR A 413 -3.46 -9.46 -8.94
CA THR A 413 -4.73 -9.55 -9.67
C THR A 413 -5.90 -9.61 -8.69
N VAL A 414 -7.07 -9.10 -9.06
CA VAL A 414 -8.22 -9.04 -8.14
C VAL A 414 -9.49 -9.59 -8.80
N THR A 415 -10.22 -10.40 -8.04
CA THR A 415 -11.57 -10.87 -8.40
C THR A 415 -12.56 -10.61 -7.27
N LEU A 416 -13.83 -10.39 -7.63
CA LEU A 416 -14.97 -10.32 -6.72
C LEU A 416 -15.93 -11.47 -7.03
N GLY A 417 -16.32 -12.24 -6.02
CA GLY A 417 -17.40 -13.24 -6.12
C GLY A 417 -18.67 -12.72 -5.45
N ASP A 418 -19.81 -12.75 -6.14
CA ASP A 418 -21.14 -12.49 -5.57
C ASP A 418 -21.71 -13.75 -4.94
N TYR A 419 -21.95 -13.75 -3.64
CA TYR A 419 -22.55 -14.86 -2.91
C TYR A 419 -24.03 -14.62 -2.55
N GLY A 420 -24.54 -13.40 -2.74
CA GLY A 420 -25.92 -13.04 -2.44
C GLY A 420 -26.29 -12.96 -0.97
N THR A 421 -25.33 -13.21 -0.08
CA THR A 421 -25.46 -13.16 1.37
C THR A 421 -24.43 -12.21 1.93
N ASP A 422 -24.70 -11.60 3.08
CA ASP A 422 -23.75 -10.71 3.74
C ASP A 422 -22.42 -11.43 4.04
N MET A 423 -21.37 -11.03 3.34
CA MET A 423 -20.03 -11.60 3.46
C MET A 423 -19.21 -10.98 4.59
N ARG A 424 -19.72 -9.91 5.21
CA ARG A 424 -19.08 -9.16 6.29
C ARG A 424 -17.62 -8.82 5.97
N GLY A 425 -17.38 -8.27 4.78
CA GLY A 425 -16.05 -7.94 4.26
C GLY A 425 -15.26 -6.90 5.07
N TRP A 426 -15.86 -6.34 6.12
CA TRP A 426 -15.30 -5.33 7.04
C TRP A 426 -15.28 -5.82 8.49
N TRP A 427 -15.63 -7.07 8.75
CA TRP A 427 -15.53 -7.66 10.09
C TRP A 427 -14.39 -8.67 10.15
N GLY A 428 -13.73 -8.71 11.30
CA GLY A 428 -12.61 -9.58 11.56
C GLY A 428 -11.30 -9.08 10.95
N PRO A 429 -10.21 -9.82 11.16
CA PRO A 429 -8.92 -9.52 10.58
C PRO A 429 -8.91 -9.66 9.04
N PRO A 430 -8.36 -8.69 8.29
CA PRO A 430 -8.08 -8.85 6.86
C PRO A 430 -7.04 -9.95 6.64
N GLN A 431 -7.21 -10.72 5.55
CA GLN A 431 -6.29 -11.79 5.16
C GLN A 431 -6.05 -12.83 6.27
N ALA A 432 -7.07 -13.15 7.06
CA ALA A 432 -7.00 -14.15 8.13
C ALA A 432 -6.64 -15.55 7.62
N ALA A 433 -6.79 -15.80 6.32
CA ALA A 433 -6.41 -17.04 5.66
C ALA A 433 -5.80 -16.79 4.28
N LEU A 434 -5.06 -17.78 3.80
CA LEU A 434 -4.47 -17.81 2.47
C LEU A 434 -4.49 -19.21 1.85
N VAL A 435 -4.45 -19.26 0.52
CA VAL A 435 -4.16 -20.44 -0.28
C VAL A 435 -2.74 -20.30 -0.81
N ASN A 436 -1.86 -21.23 -0.45
CA ASN A 436 -0.45 -21.24 -0.85
C ASN A 436 -0.08 -22.35 -1.86
N GLU A 437 -1.09 -23.00 -2.44
CA GLU A 437 -0.97 -24.14 -3.38
C GLU A 437 0.02 -23.85 -4.51
N PHE A 438 0.01 -22.62 -5.01
CA PHE A 438 0.78 -22.21 -6.17
C PHE A 438 2.12 -21.56 -5.82
N ALA A 439 2.45 -21.36 -4.53
CA ALA A 439 3.61 -20.58 -4.11
C ALA A 439 4.94 -21.19 -4.57
N ALA A 440 5.05 -22.51 -4.54
CA ALA A 440 6.27 -23.24 -4.90
C ALA A 440 6.43 -23.50 -6.41
N ALA A 441 5.41 -23.19 -7.21
CA ALA A 441 5.45 -23.41 -8.66
C ALA A 441 6.53 -22.53 -9.33
N GLU A 442 7.00 -22.96 -10.50
CA GLU A 442 7.90 -22.17 -11.36
C GLU A 442 9.15 -21.70 -10.61
N ASP A 443 9.82 -22.63 -9.92
CA ASP A 443 10.97 -22.32 -9.08
C ASP A 443 10.68 -21.31 -7.94
N GLY A 444 9.48 -21.43 -7.35
CA GLY A 444 9.02 -20.54 -6.29
C GLY A 444 8.64 -19.14 -6.77
N HIS A 445 8.45 -18.92 -8.08
CA HIS A 445 7.94 -17.66 -8.67
C HIS A 445 6.42 -17.67 -8.90
N GLY A 446 5.70 -18.61 -8.29
CA GLY A 446 4.25 -18.68 -8.38
C GLY A 446 3.54 -17.55 -7.63
N PHE A 447 2.40 -17.86 -7.01
CA PHE A 447 1.56 -16.86 -6.36
C PHE A 447 0.84 -17.39 -5.12
N LEU A 448 0.43 -16.47 -4.25
CA LEU A 448 -0.49 -16.70 -3.15
C LEU A 448 -1.88 -16.20 -3.53
N ILE A 449 -2.93 -16.83 -3.00
CA ILE A 449 -4.27 -16.25 -3.02
C ILE A 449 -4.65 -15.84 -1.59
N GLU A 450 -5.01 -14.58 -1.40
CA GLU A 450 -5.39 -14.03 -0.09
C GLU A 450 -6.76 -13.36 -0.17
N SER A 451 -7.53 -13.42 0.92
CA SER A 451 -8.79 -12.68 1.05
C SER A 451 -8.51 -11.30 1.59
N VAL A 452 -8.88 -10.26 0.84
CA VAL A 452 -8.66 -8.88 1.30
C VAL A 452 -9.96 -8.26 1.78
N GLN A 453 -9.85 -7.22 2.59
CA GLN A 453 -11.00 -6.40 2.97
C GLN A 453 -10.95 -5.12 2.15
N TYR A 454 -12.02 -4.86 1.40
CA TYR A 454 -12.19 -3.62 0.67
C TYR A 454 -13.17 -2.71 1.41
N SER A 455 -12.68 -1.53 1.76
CA SER A 455 -13.51 -0.39 2.14
C SER A 455 -14.36 0.09 0.96
N THR A 456 -15.36 0.90 1.27
CA THR A 456 -16.39 1.32 0.33
C THR A 456 -15.86 2.23 -0.77
N GLY A 457 -14.98 3.17 -0.46
CA GLY A 457 -14.37 4.07 -1.43
C GLY A 457 -13.39 3.36 -2.38
N LEU A 458 -12.38 2.68 -1.85
CA LEU A 458 -11.37 1.97 -2.63
C LEU A 458 -11.99 0.84 -3.46
N GLY A 459 -12.92 0.08 -2.90
CA GLY A 459 -13.64 -0.96 -3.63
C GLY A 459 -14.43 -0.38 -4.81
N ALA A 460 -15.14 0.73 -4.60
CA ALA A 460 -15.89 1.40 -5.65
C ALA A 460 -15.00 1.92 -6.78
N SER A 461 -13.84 2.51 -6.46
CA SER A 461 -12.91 3.05 -7.46
C SER A 461 -12.15 1.98 -8.23
N ALA A 462 -11.98 0.79 -7.65
CA ALA A 462 -11.33 -0.35 -8.30
C ALA A 462 -12.24 -1.09 -9.29
N ILE A 463 -13.57 -0.95 -9.18
CA ILE A 463 -14.53 -1.55 -10.12
C ILE A 463 -14.45 -0.83 -11.46
N PRO A 464 -14.09 -1.52 -12.57
CA PRO A 464 -14.03 -0.90 -13.90
C PRO A 464 -15.37 -0.26 -14.27
N PHE A 465 -15.33 1.04 -14.57
CA PHE A 465 -16.52 1.80 -14.93
C PHE A 465 -17.03 1.40 -16.32
N SER A 466 -18.35 1.26 -16.46
CA SER A 466 -19.01 1.02 -17.75
C SER A 466 -20.18 2.00 -17.95
N THR A 467 -21.12 2.02 -17.00
CA THR A 467 -22.23 2.98 -16.92
C THR A 467 -22.46 3.36 -15.46
N GLY A 468 -23.05 4.53 -15.22
CA GLY A 468 -23.35 4.99 -13.86
C GLY A 468 -24.39 4.12 -13.16
N ALA A 469 -25.45 3.74 -13.88
CA ALA A 469 -26.48 2.83 -13.35
C ALA A 469 -25.91 1.42 -13.08
N GLY A 470 -25.05 0.91 -13.96
CA GLY A 470 -24.39 -0.38 -13.77
C GLY A 470 -23.45 -0.40 -12.57
N HIS A 471 -22.70 0.69 -12.34
CA HIS A 471 -21.86 0.82 -11.15
C HIS A 471 -22.70 0.83 -9.87
N LYS A 472 -23.80 1.61 -9.84
CA LYS A 472 -24.75 1.59 -8.73
C LYS A 472 -25.33 0.21 -8.45
N GLN A 473 -25.66 -0.56 -9.48
CA GLN A 473 -26.14 -1.94 -9.32
C GLN A 473 -25.12 -2.84 -8.63
N VAL A 474 -23.83 -2.71 -8.98
CA VAL A 474 -22.77 -3.46 -8.29
C VAL A 474 -22.67 -3.03 -6.83
N MET A 475 -22.68 -1.72 -6.56
CA MET A 475 -22.57 -1.18 -5.21
C MET A 475 -23.80 -1.45 -4.34
N ALA A 476 -24.99 -1.58 -4.93
CA ALA A 476 -26.19 -1.98 -4.21
C ALA A 476 -26.08 -3.40 -3.63
N GLY A 477 -25.34 -4.27 -4.31
CA GLY A 477 -25.04 -5.65 -3.87
C GLY A 477 -23.73 -5.77 -3.07
N TYR A 478 -23.05 -4.67 -2.73
CA TYR A 478 -21.66 -4.70 -2.26
C TYR A 478 -21.41 -5.62 -1.05
N ARG A 479 -22.32 -5.65 -0.06
CA ARG A 479 -22.26 -6.58 1.09
C ARG A 479 -22.17 -8.05 0.72
N GLY A 480 -22.66 -8.41 -0.47
CA GLY A 480 -22.72 -9.78 -0.98
C GLY A 480 -21.40 -10.28 -1.59
N TYR A 481 -20.40 -9.40 -1.73
CA TYR A 481 -19.16 -9.73 -2.39
C TYR A 481 -18.06 -10.15 -1.41
N ALA A 482 -17.25 -11.12 -1.84
CA ALA A 482 -15.93 -11.36 -1.28
C ALA A 482 -14.87 -11.18 -2.36
N SER A 483 -13.71 -10.66 -1.96
CA SER A 483 -12.60 -10.35 -2.85
C SER A 483 -11.38 -11.23 -2.58
N PHE A 484 -10.84 -11.83 -3.63
CA PHE A 484 -9.58 -12.55 -3.56
C PHE A 484 -8.53 -11.86 -4.41
N ILE A 485 -7.30 -11.78 -3.91
CA ILE A 485 -6.14 -11.28 -4.66
C ILE A 485 -5.21 -12.43 -5.03
N GLY A 486 -4.55 -12.32 -6.19
CA GLY A 486 -3.51 -13.22 -6.64
C GLY A 486 -2.17 -12.52 -6.57
N LEU A 487 -1.40 -12.75 -5.51
CA LEU A 487 -0.13 -12.10 -5.24
C LEU A 487 0.99 -12.85 -5.96
N VAL A 488 1.40 -12.36 -7.12
CA VAL A 488 2.46 -12.98 -7.95
C VAL A 488 3.84 -12.60 -7.44
N ARG A 489 4.75 -13.57 -7.31
CA ARG A 489 6.17 -13.27 -7.04
C ARG A 489 6.89 -12.92 -8.33
N ASP A 490 7.01 -11.62 -8.59
CA ASP A 490 7.57 -11.09 -9.81
C ASP A 490 9.06 -11.41 -10.03
N ARG A 491 9.37 -11.87 -11.24
CA ARG A 491 10.73 -12.06 -11.80
C ARG A 491 11.16 -10.87 -12.66
N GLY A 492 10.23 -10.20 -13.32
CA GLY A 492 10.38 -8.89 -13.95
C GLY A 492 10.47 -7.77 -12.91
N HIS A 493 10.96 -6.62 -13.32
CA HIS A 493 11.14 -5.48 -12.41
C HIS A 493 10.81 -4.15 -13.05
N GLY A 494 10.47 -3.21 -12.19
CA GLY A 494 10.35 -1.80 -12.50
C GLY A 494 11.57 -1.02 -12.04
N ARG A 495 11.40 0.31 -11.99
CA ARG A 495 12.40 1.25 -11.51
C ARG A 495 11.77 2.47 -10.84
N VAL A 496 12.56 3.18 -10.05
CA VAL A 496 12.25 4.48 -9.45
C VAL A 496 13.21 5.51 -10.01
N THR A 497 12.68 6.60 -10.57
CA THR A 497 13.44 7.74 -11.09
C THR A 497 13.07 9.01 -10.36
N LEU A 498 13.79 10.11 -10.61
CA LEU A 498 13.36 11.45 -10.21
C LEU A 498 12.66 12.14 -11.37
N ASP A 499 11.60 12.89 -11.08
CA ASP A 499 11.01 13.83 -12.03
C ASP A 499 11.76 15.17 -12.04
N ALA A 500 11.26 16.14 -12.83
CA ALA A 500 11.87 17.46 -12.93
C ALA A 500 11.85 18.27 -11.63
N ALA A 501 10.99 17.92 -10.67
CA ALA A 501 10.92 18.52 -9.35
C ALA A 501 11.80 17.79 -8.31
N GLY A 502 12.51 16.73 -8.71
CA GLY A 502 13.31 15.91 -7.81
C GLY A 502 12.48 14.93 -6.97
N GLU A 503 11.23 14.69 -7.35
CA GLU A 503 10.33 13.76 -6.68
C GLU A 503 10.37 12.36 -7.30
N THR A 504 10.17 11.36 -6.47
CA THR A 504 10.27 9.95 -6.88
C THR A 504 9.10 9.53 -7.75
N THR A 505 9.42 8.85 -8.85
CA THR A 505 8.47 8.36 -9.84
C THR A 505 8.73 6.87 -10.10
N ALA A 506 7.73 6.03 -9.83
CA ALA A 506 7.83 4.59 -10.00
C ALA A 506 7.29 4.17 -11.38
N TRP A 507 7.99 3.26 -12.04
CA TRP A 507 7.66 2.67 -13.34
C TRP A 507 7.64 1.16 -13.20
N TYR A 508 6.65 0.48 -13.78
CA TYR A 508 6.56 -0.97 -13.70
C TYR A 508 5.73 -1.54 -14.84
N ALA A 509 6.40 -2.27 -15.75
CA ALA A 509 5.73 -3.05 -16.78
C ALA A 509 5.62 -4.51 -16.33
N LEU A 510 4.44 -5.11 -16.52
CA LEU A 510 4.23 -6.54 -16.31
C LEU A 510 4.37 -7.27 -17.65
N ASP A 511 5.59 -7.35 -18.15
CA ASP A 511 5.93 -7.89 -19.48
C ASP A 511 6.84 -9.13 -19.45
N ASP A 512 7.41 -9.46 -18.29
CA ASP A 512 8.15 -10.72 -18.10
C ASP A 512 7.22 -11.92 -18.36
N GLU A 513 7.66 -12.82 -19.24
CA GLU A 513 6.84 -13.95 -19.71
C GLU A 513 6.35 -14.88 -18.59
N LEU A 514 7.15 -15.07 -17.53
CA LEU A 514 6.78 -15.90 -16.40
C LEU A 514 5.74 -15.18 -15.55
N ASP A 515 5.94 -13.88 -15.29
CA ASP A 515 5.01 -13.09 -14.49
C ASP A 515 3.65 -12.97 -15.18
N VAL A 516 3.63 -12.69 -16.50
CA VAL A 516 2.40 -12.67 -17.30
C VAL A 516 1.67 -14.02 -17.23
N ARG A 517 2.40 -15.13 -17.35
CA ARG A 517 1.83 -16.47 -17.24
C ARG A 517 1.24 -16.72 -15.86
N ASN A 518 1.95 -16.32 -14.80
CA ASN A 518 1.50 -16.53 -13.43
C ASN A 518 0.34 -15.61 -13.04
N SER A 519 0.27 -14.37 -13.51
CA SER A 519 -0.89 -13.50 -13.32
C SER A 519 -2.14 -14.07 -14.01
N ARG A 520 -2.01 -14.62 -15.23
CA ARG A 520 -3.13 -15.29 -15.91
C ARG A 520 -3.59 -16.55 -15.17
N ARG A 521 -2.65 -17.33 -14.63
CA ARG A 521 -2.96 -18.50 -13.78
C ARG A 521 -3.62 -18.07 -12.47
N ALA A 522 -3.20 -16.94 -11.89
CA ALA A 522 -3.80 -16.40 -10.69
C ALA A 522 -5.27 -16.00 -10.93
N ILE A 523 -5.55 -15.26 -12.01
CA ILE A 523 -6.93 -14.91 -12.42
C ILE A 523 -7.78 -16.17 -12.58
N GLU A 524 -7.29 -17.17 -13.32
CA GLU A 524 -8.00 -18.44 -13.48
C GLU A 524 -8.24 -19.13 -12.14
N ALA A 525 -7.21 -19.23 -11.29
CA ALA A 525 -7.33 -19.90 -10.00
C ALA A 525 -8.32 -19.19 -9.08
N GLN A 526 -8.31 -17.86 -9.05
CA GLN A 526 -9.27 -17.04 -8.31
C GLN A 526 -10.71 -17.25 -8.79
N ILE A 527 -10.94 -17.31 -10.11
CA ILE A 527 -12.26 -17.60 -10.69
C ILE A 527 -12.75 -18.98 -10.26
N ARG A 528 -11.91 -20.00 -10.40
CA ARG A 528 -12.24 -21.38 -9.99
C ARG A 528 -12.52 -21.47 -8.50
N LEU A 529 -11.75 -20.75 -7.67
CA LEU A 529 -11.94 -20.71 -6.23
C LEU A 529 -13.31 -20.12 -5.84
N HIS A 530 -13.68 -18.98 -6.42
CA HIS A 530 -15.02 -18.39 -6.21
C HIS A 530 -16.14 -19.32 -6.68
N HIS A 531 -16.00 -19.90 -7.87
CA HIS A 531 -16.98 -20.83 -8.41
C HIS A 531 -17.17 -22.05 -7.49
N ALA A 532 -16.07 -22.70 -7.09
CA ALA A 532 -16.09 -23.86 -6.20
C ALA A 532 -16.63 -23.51 -4.79
N ALA A 533 -16.45 -22.26 -4.35
CA ALA A 533 -17.01 -21.75 -3.10
C ALA A 533 -18.52 -21.48 -3.14
N GLY A 534 -19.14 -21.57 -4.32
CA GLY A 534 -20.58 -21.36 -4.51
C GLY A 534 -20.98 -19.93 -4.88
N ALA A 535 -20.06 -19.13 -5.45
CA ALA A 535 -20.41 -17.80 -5.96
C ALA A 535 -21.45 -17.91 -7.10
N ARG A 536 -22.44 -17.03 -7.09
CA ARG A 536 -23.48 -16.90 -8.13
C ARG A 536 -23.03 -16.03 -9.30
N GLY A 537 -21.97 -15.26 -9.09
CA GLY A 537 -21.30 -14.51 -10.14
C GLY A 537 -19.85 -14.21 -9.78
N VAL A 538 -19.01 -14.02 -10.80
CA VAL A 538 -17.58 -13.73 -10.64
C VAL A 538 -17.18 -12.58 -11.55
N ARG A 539 -16.57 -11.55 -10.97
CA ARG A 539 -16.03 -10.40 -11.68
C ARG A 539 -14.51 -10.38 -11.54
N VAL A 540 -13.80 -10.35 -12.65
CA VAL A 540 -12.40 -9.92 -12.67
C VAL A 540 -12.38 -8.39 -12.70
N LEU A 541 -11.56 -7.75 -11.85
CA LEU A 541 -11.35 -6.31 -11.94
C LEU A 541 -10.48 -6.01 -13.17
N GLY A 542 -11.09 -5.99 -14.34
CA GLY A 542 -10.47 -5.64 -15.61
C GLY A 542 -11.48 -5.06 -16.59
N HIS A 543 -11.04 -4.10 -17.40
CA HIS A 543 -11.91 -3.42 -18.35
C HIS A 543 -12.33 -4.35 -19.50
N GLY A 544 -13.57 -4.21 -19.96
CA GLY A 544 -14.07 -4.92 -21.15
C GLY A 544 -14.50 -6.37 -20.93
N LEU A 545 -14.51 -6.87 -19.69
CA LEU A 545 -15.04 -8.20 -19.36
C LEU A 545 -16.31 -8.10 -18.51
N ALA A 546 -17.43 -8.58 -19.05
CA ALA A 546 -18.66 -8.78 -18.28
C ALA A 546 -18.45 -9.87 -17.21
N PRO A 547 -19.08 -9.75 -16.01
CA PRO A 547 -18.96 -10.78 -14.99
C PRO A 547 -19.56 -12.10 -15.46
N TRP A 548 -19.00 -13.21 -15.01
CA TRP A 548 -19.64 -14.52 -15.14
C TRP A 548 -20.85 -14.61 -14.21
N THR A 549 -21.91 -15.26 -14.66
CA THR A 549 -23.12 -15.55 -13.86
C THR A 549 -23.40 -17.05 -13.85
N ALA A 550 -23.93 -17.55 -12.74
CA ALA A 550 -24.30 -18.96 -12.59
C ALA A 550 -25.21 -19.43 -13.75
N GLY A 551 -24.81 -20.53 -14.39
CA GLY A 551 -25.46 -21.07 -15.59
C GLY A 551 -24.74 -20.73 -16.90
N GLU A 552 -23.83 -19.77 -16.91
CA GLU A 552 -22.94 -19.51 -18.05
C GLU A 552 -21.76 -20.49 -18.10
N ASP A 553 -21.18 -20.66 -19.29
CA ASP A 553 -19.98 -21.48 -19.50
C ASP A 553 -18.76 -20.85 -18.79
N LEU A 554 -18.32 -21.50 -17.71
CA LEU A 554 -17.19 -21.07 -16.89
C LEU A 554 -15.87 -21.12 -17.66
N GLU A 555 -15.64 -22.13 -18.51
CA GLU A 555 -14.38 -22.28 -19.24
C GLU A 555 -14.27 -21.21 -20.33
N ALA A 556 -15.37 -20.90 -21.02
CA ALA A 556 -15.43 -19.78 -21.97
C ALA A 556 -15.21 -18.42 -21.27
N PHE A 557 -15.66 -18.25 -20.03
CA PHE A 557 -15.35 -17.07 -19.24
C PHE A 557 -13.86 -17.00 -18.85
N ILE A 558 -13.28 -18.09 -18.34
CA ILE A 558 -11.86 -18.17 -17.98
C ILE A 558 -10.97 -17.88 -19.19
N ALA A 559 -11.30 -18.42 -20.37
CA ALA A 559 -10.56 -18.15 -21.61
C ALA A 559 -10.54 -16.64 -21.93
N ARG A 560 -11.69 -15.96 -21.86
CA ARG A 560 -11.78 -14.50 -22.05
C ARG A 560 -11.05 -13.72 -20.96
N ALA A 561 -11.12 -14.17 -19.70
CA ALA A 561 -10.46 -13.51 -18.58
C ALA A 561 -8.93 -13.52 -18.72
N ARG A 562 -8.34 -14.59 -19.27
CA ARG A 562 -6.90 -14.70 -19.52
C ARG A 562 -6.39 -13.81 -20.65
N GLU A 563 -7.29 -13.35 -21.53
CA GLU A 563 -6.99 -12.43 -22.64
C GLU A 563 -6.99 -10.95 -22.20
N ILE A 564 -7.44 -10.63 -20.98
CA ILE A 564 -7.41 -9.25 -20.48
C ILE A 564 -5.96 -8.74 -20.51
N PRO A 565 -5.70 -7.55 -21.10
CA PRO A 565 -4.36 -6.96 -21.07
C PRO A 565 -3.87 -6.69 -19.64
N LEU A 566 -2.63 -7.05 -19.34
CA LEU A 566 -1.99 -6.81 -18.03
C LEU A 566 -1.21 -5.48 -18.04
N ARG A 567 -1.90 -4.40 -18.41
CA ARG A 567 -1.36 -3.03 -18.55
C ARG A 567 -2.47 -2.00 -18.34
N ALA A 568 -2.11 -0.72 -18.32
CA ALA A 568 -3.07 0.39 -18.24
C ALA A 568 -4.27 0.21 -19.19
N GLY A 569 -5.47 0.38 -18.65
CA GLY A 569 -6.75 0.15 -19.34
C GLY A 569 -7.17 -1.32 -19.47
N GLY A 570 -6.43 -2.26 -18.88
CA GLY A 570 -6.77 -3.68 -18.82
C GLY A 570 -7.15 -4.14 -17.41
N ALA A 571 -6.48 -5.18 -16.90
CA ALA A 571 -6.62 -5.66 -15.53
C ALA A 571 -6.15 -4.60 -14.53
N VAL A 572 -6.91 -4.43 -13.45
CA VAL A 572 -6.54 -3.56 -12.34
C VAL A 572 -5.56 -4.33 -11.45
N LEU A 573 -4.33 -3.81 -11.33
CA LEU A 573 -3.27 -4.39 -10.53
C LEU A 573 -2.92 -3.49 -9.35
N PHE A 574 -2.77 -4.10 -8.17
CA PHE A 574 -2.39 -3.38 -6.95
C PHE A 574 -1.07 -3.90 -6.39
N SER A 575 -0.38 -3.05 -5.62
CA SER A 575 0.77 -3.45 -4.81
C SER A 575 0.84 -2.65 -3.52
N ALA A 576 0.95 -3.36 -2.40
CA ALA A 576 1.40 -2.81 -1.12
C ALA A 576 2.82 -3.27 -0.76
N HIS A 577 3.52 -3.96 -1.67
CA HIS A 577 4.76 -4.67 -1.42
C HIS A 577 5.88 -4.13 -2.31
N GLN A 578 6.47 -2.99 -1.93
CA GLN A 578 7.56 -2.38 -2.70
C GLN A 578 8.92 -2.83 -2.17
N MET A 579 9.75 -3.41 -3.03
CA MET A 579 11.03 -3.99 -2.66
C MET A 579 12.12 -3.75 -3.71
N GLY A 580 13.39 -3.98 -3.36
CA GLY A 580 14.50 -4.20 -4.30
C GLY A 580 15.12 -3.00 -5.02
N SER A 581 14.55 -1.80 -4.88
CA SER A 581 15.03 -0.58 -5.58
C SER A 581 16.43 -0.10 -5.17
N CYS A 582 17.01 -0.68 -4.11
CA CYS A 582 18.37 -0.43 -3.64
C CYS A 582 19.01 -1.76 -3.20
N ARG A 583 18.89 -2.79 -4.06
CA ARG A 583 19.16 -4.17 -3.66
C ARG A 583 20.58 -4.41 -3.16
N MET A 584 20.70 -5.35 -2.23
CA MET A 584 21.98 -5.95 -1.81
C MET A 584 22.48 -6.95 -2.85
N GLY A 585 23.80 -6.99 -3.04
CA GLY A 585 24.46 -7.98 -3.89
C GLY A 585 25.98 -7.83 -3.88
N ALA A 586 26.68 -8.84 -4.40
CA ALA A 586 28.15 -8.83 -4.47
C ALA A 586 28.71 -7.96 -5.61
N ASP A 587 27.90 -7.65 -6.64
CA ASP A 587 28.35 -6.93 -7.82
C ASP A 587 27.89 -5.45 -7.80
N PRO A 588 28.80 -4.47 -7.66
CA PRO A 588 28.44 -3.04 -7.62
C PRO A 588 27.86 -2.50 -8.93
N ALA A 589 28.02 -3.20 -10.07
CA ALA A 589 27.38 -2.79 -11.32
C ALA A 589 25.87 -3.06 -11.31
N THR A 590 25.43 -3.99 -10.46
CA THR A 590 24.05 -4.47 -10.43
C THR A 590 23.43 -4.41 -9.03
N SER A 591 24.12 -3.90 -8.02
CA SER A 591 23.59 -3.74 -6.67
C SER A 591 24.06 -2.43 -6.03
N VAL A 592 23.23 -1.87 -5.16
CA VAL A 592 23.51 -0.58 -4.49
C VAL A 592 24.36 -0.81 -3.24
N ALA A 593 24.02 -1.86 -2.49
CA ALA A 593 24.71 -2.25 -1.28
C ALA A 593 25.39 -3.61 -1.45
N ASP A 594 26.47 -3.80 -0.72
CA ASP A 594 27.17 -5.06 -0.61
C ASP A 594 26.30 -6.11 0.11
N PRO A 595 26.74 -7.38 0.20
CA PRO A 595 25.97 -8.41 0.90
C PRO A 595 25.78 -8.15 2.40
N ARG A 596 26.53 -7.22 3.02
CA ARG A 596 26.37 -6.84 4.44
C ARG A 596 25.30 -5.74 4.61
N GLY A 597 24.98 -5.02 3.55
CA GLY A 597 24.00 -3.94 3.51
C GLY A 597 24.62 -2.54 3.51
N GLU A 598 25.94 -2.41 3.38
CA GLU A 598 26.66 -1.13 3.24
C GLU A 598 26.76 -0.75 1.75
N LEU A 599 26.66 0.53 1.40
CA LEU A 599 26.83 0.97 0.02
C LEU A 599 28.21 0.61 -0.51
N HIS A 600 28.27 0.14 -1.76
CA HIS A 600 29.54 -0.19 -2.42
C HIS A 600 30.45 1.03 -2.60
N ASP A 601 29.87 2.18 -2.94
CA ASP A 601 30.61 3.40 -3.31
C ASP A 601 30.76 4.41 -2.17
N THR A 602 30.01 4.24 -1.07
CA THR A 602 29.90 5.22 0.01
C THR A 602 29.86 4.54 1.39
N PRO A 603 31.01 4.14 1.93
CA PRO A 603 31.08 3.53 3.26
C PRO A 603 30.45 4.42 4.35
N GLY A 604 29.80 3.79 5.32
CA GLY A 604 29.01 4.45 6.36
C GLY A 604 27.55 4.68 5.99
N VAL A 605 27.13 4.48 4.73
CA VAL A 605 25.72 4.47 4.34
C VAL A 605 25.23 3.02 4.25
N TRP A 606 24.14 2.71 4.94
CA TRP A 606 23.58 1.36 5.04
C TRP A 606 22.11 1.34 4.60
N ILE A 607 21.67 0.29 3.91
CA ILE A 607 20.26 0.11 3.55
C ILE A 607 19.53 -0.70 4.64
N GLY A 608 18.41 -0.16 5.11
CA GLY A 608 17.66 -0.68 6.25
C GLY A 608 16.16 -0.91 6.01
N ASP A 609 15.73 -1.10 4.76
CA ASP A 609 14.30 -1.29 4.42
C ASP A 609 14.08 -2.32 3.29
N GLY A 610 12.84 -2.37 2.76
CA GLY A 610 12.46 -3.28 1.66
C GLY A 610 13.21 -3.06 0.35
N SER A 611 13.81 -1.90 0.12
CA SER A 611 14.66 -1.65 -1.05
C SER A 611 15.89 -2.57 -1.10
N ALA A 612 16.32 -3.14 0.03
CA ALA A 612 17.50 -3.99 0.14
C ALA A 612 17.36 -5.38 -0.52
N PHE A 613 16.15 -5.79 -0.89
CA PHE A 613 15.87 -7.16 -1.33
C PHE A 613 16.57 -7.48 -2.67
N PRO A 614 17.30 -8.61 -2.79
CA PRO A 614 17.86 -9.02 -4.08
C PRO A 614 16.77 -9.30 -5.14
N THR A 615 15.67 -9.94 -4.72
CA THR A 615 14.47 -10.22 -5.54
C THR A 615 13.21 -10.16 -4.66
N ALA A 616 12.02 -10.24 -5.27
CA ALA A 616 10.76 -10.36 -4.56
C ALA A 616 10.75 -11.58 -3.60
N SER A 617 10.11 -11.46 -2.43
CA SER A 617 10.08 -12.52 -1.39
C SER A 617 9.08 -13.64 -1.67
N GLY A 618 8.04 -13.39 -2.47
CA GLY A 618 6.89 -14.29 -2.66
C GLY A 618 5.95 -14.38 -1.46
N THR A 619 6.17 -13.57 -0.43
CA THR A 619 5.38 -13.49 0.80
C THR A 619 5.27 -12.04 1.24
N ASN A 620 4.32 -11.70 2.12
CA ASN A 620 4.20 -10.34 2.67
C ASN A 620 5.55 -9.92 3.29
N PRO A 621 6.13 -8.78 2.90
CA PRO A 621 7.57 -8.55 3.06
C PRO A 621 7.97 -8.11 4.46
N MET A 622 7.04 -7.71 5.34
CA MET A 622 7.35 -7.10 6.65
C MET A 622 8.34 -7.93 7.48
N ILE A 623 8.06 -9.21 7.71
CA ILE A 623 8.94 -10.09 8.50
C ILE A 623 10.33 -10.21 7.85
N THR A 624 10.36 -10.33 6.52
CA THR A 624 11.61 -10.41 5.75
C THR A 624 12.41 -9.09 5.84
N ILE A 625 11.76 -7.93 5.71
CA ILE A 625 12.37 -6.61 5.88
C ILE A 625 13.01 -6.50 7.26
N MET A 626 12.25 -6.87 8.30
CA MET A 626 12.69 -6.75 9.69
C MET A 626 13.84 -7.72 9.99
N ALA A 627 13.84 -8.93 9.43
CA ALA A 627 14.94 -9.87 9.59
C ALA A 627 16.23 -9.40 8.87
N LEU A 628 16.11 -8.85 7.65
CA LEU A 628 17.24 -8.24 6.96
C LEU A 628 17.77 -7.01 7.72
N ALA A 629 16.88 -6.15 8.23
CA ALA A 629 17.25 -4.98 9.03
C ALA A 629 17.91 -5.36 10.37
N SER A 630 17.42 -6.41 11.01
CA SER A 630 17.99 -7.05 12.20
C SER A 630 19.43 -7.54 11.96
N ARG A 631 19.68 -8.10 10.78
CA ARG A 631 21.02 -8.47 10.30
C ARG A 631 21.89 -7.25 10.00
N THR A 632 21.37 -6.23 9.32
CA THR A 632 22.08 -4.97 9.05
C THR A 632 22.52 -4.29 10.35
N ALA A 633 21.64 -4.22 11.36
CA ALA A 633 21.99 -3.67 12.67
C ALA A 633 23.17 -4.40 13.33
N ALA A 634 23.20 -5.74 13.25
CA ALA A 634 24.30 -6.54 13.75
C ALA A 634 25.60 -6.26 12.98
N ASN A 635 25.53 -6.10 11.66
CA ASN A 635 26.69 -5.74 10.83
C ASN A 635 27.25 -4.35 11.18
N ILE A 636 26.37 -3.36 11.41
CA ILE A 636 26.76 -2.00 11.83
C ILE A 636 27.49 -2.07 13.19
N SER A 637 26.91 -2.78 14.17
CA SER A 637 27.52 -2.93 15.50
C SER A 637 28.85 -3.68 15.47
N GLY A 638 29.02 -4.65 14.56
CA GLY A 638 30.27 -5.35 14.35
C GLY A 638 31.36 -4.47 13.71
N SER A 639 30.98 -3.63 12.74
CA SER A 639 31.90 -2.71 12.07
C SER A 639 32.36 -1.56 12.97
N ALA A 640 31.55 -1.10 13.93
CA ALA A 640 31.92 -0.02 14.85
C ALA A 640 32.93 -0.43 15.94
N ARG A 641 33.23 -1.74 16.08
CA ARG A 641 34.17 -2.28 17.06
C ARG A 641 35.54 -2.65 16.50
N GLY A 642 35.73 -2.55 15.18
CA GLY A 642 37.01 -2.74 14.49
C GLY A 642 37.52 -1.41 13.96
#